data_AF-A0A3D4EZN8-F1
#
_entry.id   AF-A0A3D4EZN8-F1
#
_cell.length_a   1.000
_cell.length_b   1.000
_cell.length_c   1.000
_cell.angle_alpha   90.00
_cell.angle_beta   90.00
_cell.angle_gamma   90.00
#
_symmetry.space_group_name_H-M   'P 1'
#
loop_
_entity.id
_entity.type
_entity.pdbx_description
1 polymer ?
#
loop_
_entity_poly.entity_id
_entity_poly.type
_entity_poly.pdbx_seq_one_letter_code
_entity_poly.pdbx_strand_id
1 'polypeptide(L)'
;MKTPLAFLLLAVPAIAIPDGYQISNWAEPFDVDYPTALTAAADGTVYVSVDRNGSLGKEKNMGKIVSCRDTNGDGKADEFKDYVPNVDSPRGGHFVKDTLYLIHPPFLSSFRDTTGDGVADEHKVLLENIGFGLRHPRGSDHTTNGCRMGIDGWLYIAVGDFGMEATKGADGKVVTLRGGGVARVRPDGSDLEIYSYHTRNICDIAISPKLDLFTRDNTNDGKGWNIRVHHLTNGSEHGYPRLYKNFTEEAVKPILDLGGGSGTGALYLAEPGHDELLLTCDWTTGKIYNDKVSEKGSSYSLKESVYMNLPRAIDVDVDGSGNLFVCDWRGGRFKFAGKGKRVGMVQKLTKKGLKVLPFPKLTAMSSSDLVSQLKSPSAVRRLEVQRELLAKGDAGIAKPLTRLIKNSRLSIESRVAAIFTLSQMEGMTADQFLEAFVKDWNDLKEIQQYLTRAAGDLGGVVSSDSLNLVQKALQSEDDRTRLQAVVAMMRVVNPAKNVTAQILKAVDKAQDLRIQNTAIGALVKIGDVESLLSHTNKWTARLALMRLHRPEVVSGITANLQQSKGSERLGLVEILARLFHRESKWDLKAWWGTRPDDRGPYFAPETWEETGNIKAALESVFNRLVKTDQSKMLGILGLNRVPVSELSLGKQDPFVIALATPSPDESQIRILTGAAKDRSRLWDERVSAYRALGRLEGKTVANQVEILGSWLDQGVKPDEVELELNDFVNQPALILSTKTLREVAAKGSKSESRVAWRTLLIFTQSPLIKENQKTPILNMIQKNPREEGLFLALADLLLPGFDRQIENAIDSDNDTLIEAAERAKRLIASAKASAGKKLSNLKVADITKLAMTSTGDSVTGEKIYIRQGCIACHAVDQKAVQKGPYLGSAGSKFTKDYLVQSILDPNAVVAQ
;
A
#
# COMPACT_ATOMS: atom_id res chain seq x y z
N MET A 1 50.34 38.05 -10.59
CA MET A 1 50.18 36.98 -11.60
C MET A 1 48.94 36.19 -11.24
N LYS A 2 47.97 36.09 -12.16
CA LYS A 2 46.65 35.48 -11.92
C LYS A 2 46.72 33.96 -12.16
N THR A 3 46.43 33.18 -11.12
CA THR A 3 46.27 31.71 -11.14
C THR A 3 44.91 31.36 -11.76
N PRO A 4 44.79 30.30 -12.59
CA PRO A 4 43.55 29.97 -13.27
C PRO A 4 42.54 29.33 -12.31
N LEU A 5 41.28 29.69 -12.48
CA LEU A 5 40.15 29.19 -11.72
C LEU A 5 39.89 27.72 -12.10
N ALA A 6 40.19 26.79 -11.19
CA ALA A 6 39.83 25.39 -11.36
C ALA A 6 38.30 25.25 -11.26
N PHE A 7 37.66 24.80 -12.34
CA PHE A 7 36.29 24.32 -12.32
C PHE A 7 36.21 23.09 -11.41
N LEU A 8 35.56 23.24 -10.25
CA LEU A 8 35.18 22.09 -9.42
C LEU A 8 34.08 21.32 -10.17
N LEU A 9 34.45 20.18 -10.77
CA LEU A 9 33.51 19.14 -11.17
C LEU A 9 32.81 18.62 -9.90
N LEU A 10 31.55 18.98 -9.72
CA LEU A 10 30.65 18.25 -8.82
C LEU A 10 30.54 16.83 -9.37
N ALA A 11 31.06 15.85 -8.63
CA ALA A 11 30.94 14.44 -9.00
C ALA A 11 29.46 14.07 -9.11
N VAL A 12 29.01 13.78 -10.34
CA VAL A 12 27.71 13.13 -10.58
C VAL A 12 27.78 11.78 -9.86
N PRO A 13 26.80 11.40 -9.02
CA PRO A 13 26.80 10.08 -8.42
C PRO A 13 26.90 9.03 -9.51
N ALA A 14 27.84 8.09 -9.37
CA ALA A 14 28.07 7.05 -10.35
C ALA A 14 26.78 6.22 -10.51
N ILE A 15 26.27 6.12 -11.75
CA ILE A 15 25.19 5.19 -12.10
C ILE A 15 25.79 3.78 -11.98
N ALA A 16 25.42 3.06 -10.92
CA ALA A 16 25.78 1.66 -10.78
C ALA A 16 24.81 0.84 -11.63
N ILE A 17 25.30 0.30 -12.75
CA ILE A 17 24.55 -0.56 -13.67
C ILE A 17 24.81 -2.04 -13.34
N PRO A 18 23.89 -2.96 -13.67
CA PRO A 18 24.08 -4.39 -13.50
C PRO A 18 25.26 -4.92 -14.33
N ASP A 19 25.93 -5.94 -13.81
CA ASP A 19 27.03 -6.61 -14.49
C ASP A 19 26.61 -7.15 -15.86
N GLY A 20 27.50 -7.01 -16.85
CA GLY A 20 27.25 -7.46 -18.22
C GLY A 20 26.34 -6.55 -19.05
N TYR A 21 25.88 -5.41 -18.53
CA TYR A 21 25.15 -4.42 -19.31
C TYR A 21 26.02 -3.23 -19.74
N GLN A 22 25.57 -2.54 -20.78
CA GLN A 22 26.01 -1.20 -21.16
C GLN A 22 24.81 -0.26 -21.16
N ILE A 23 25.05 1.01 -20.84
CA ILE A 23 24.02 2.06 -20.84
C ILE A 23 24.40 3.15 -21.83
N SER A 24 23.43 3.60 -22.62
CA SER A 24 23.53 4.77 -23.50
C SER A 24 22.36 5.72 -23.24
N ASN A 25 22.55 6.99 -23.57
CA ASN A 25 21.42 7.93 -23.59
C ASN A 25 20.57 7.62 -24.81
N TRP A 26 19.28 7.40 -24.60
CA TRP A 26 18.30 7.17 -25.66
C TRP A 26 17.69 8.50 -26.10
N ALA A 27 17.30 9.35 -25.13
CA ALA A 27 16.79 10.69 -25.36
C ALA A 27 17.29 11.65 -24.27
N GLU A 28 17.74 12.86 -24.64
CA GLU A 28 18.23 13.86 -23.70
C GLU A 28 17.07 14.67 -23.07
N PRO A 29 17.26 15.35 -21.92
CA PRO A 29 16.22 16.09 -21.19
C PRO A 29 15.50 17.24 -21.95
N PHE A 30 15.91 17.52 -23.19
CA PHE A 30 15.26 18.49 -24.09
C PHE A 30 14.53 17.82 -25.24
N ASP A 31 14.98 16.64 -25.66
CA ASP A 31 14.27 15.81 -26.63
C ASP A 31 12.97 15.31 -25.98
N VAL A 32 13.07 14.90 -24.70
CA VAL A 32 11.96 14.49 -23.87
C VAL A 32 12.16 15.03 -22.45
N ASP A 33 11.32 15.98 -22.03
CA ASP A 33 11.33 16.54 -20.67
C ASP A 33 10.21 15.94 -19.81
N TYR A 34 10.45 15.74 -18.50
CA TYR A 34 9.44 15.23 -17.56
C TYR A 34 8.78 13.89 -17.96
N PRO A 35 9.56 12.82 -18.23
CA PRO A 35 8.99 11.50 -18.54
C PRO A 35 8.22 10.94 -17.32
N THR A 36 6.96 10.57 -17.48
CA THR A 36 6.14 9.95 -16.42
C THR A 36 6.00 8.45 -16.54
N ALA A 37 6.17 7.90 -17.75
CA ALA A 37 6.16 6.47 -18.04
C ALA A 37 6.81 6.20 -19.40
N LEU A 38 7.23 4.96 -19.60
CA LEU A 38 7.74 4.41 -20.85
C LEU A 38 6.77 3.37 -21.40
N THR A 39 6.69 3.28 -22.71
CA THR A 39 5.99 2.20 -23.40
C THR A 39 6.80 1.83 -24.63
N ALA A 40 7.56 0.74 -24.53
CA ALA A 40 8.36 0.22 -25.63
C ALA A 40 7.48 -0.65 -26.54
N ALA A 41 7.48 -0.35 -27.83
CA ALA A 41 6.89 -1.21 -28.85
C ALA A 41 7.85 -2.34 -29.23
N ALA A 42 7.31 -3.41 -29.80
CA ALA A 42 8.10 -4.57 -30.18
C ALA A 42 9.19 -4.28 -31.23
N ASP A 43 9.02 -3.23 -32.03
CA ASP A 43 9.96 -2.77 -33.06
C ASP A 43 11.12 -1.91 -32.53
N GLY A 44 11.12 -1.56 -31.23
CA GLY A 44 12.12 -0.71 -30.60
C GLY A 44 11.76 0.78 -30.54
N THR A 45 10.61 1.20 -31.09
CA THR A 45 10.07 2.55 -30.85
C THR A 45 9.69 2.68 -29.38
N VAL A 46 10.10 3.78 -28.74
CA VAL A 46 9.71 4.07 -27.35
C VAL A 46 8.76 5.24 -27.33
N TYR A 47 7.54 5.01 -26.82
CA TYR A 47 6.55 6.05 -26.56
C TYR A 47 6.72 6.53 -25.12
N VAL A 48 7.04 7.81 -24.95
CA VAL A 48 7.29 8.41 -23.65
C VAL A 48 6.14 9.32 -23.27
N SER A 49 5.47 9.00 -22.16
CA SER A 49 4.50 9.89 -21.54
C SER A 49 5.24 11.06 -20.90
N VAL A 50 4.84 12.27 -21.24
CA VAL A 50 5.41 13.51 -20.71
C VAL A 50 4.33 14.29 -19.96
N ASP A 51 4.60 14.68 -18.72
CA ASP A 51 3.69 15.55 -17.96
C ASP A 51 4.44 16.54 -17.07
N ARG A 52 4.35 17.82 -17.46
CA ARG A 52 4.98 18.92 -16.72
C ARG A 52 4.24 19.30 -15.44
N ASN A 53 3.02 18.81 -15.19
CA ASN A 53 2.33 19.04 -13.92
C ASN A 53 3.03 18.37 -12.74
N GLY A 54 3.82 17.32 -12.98
CA GLY A 54 4.34 16.47 -11.92
C GLY A 54 3.20 15.81 -11.14
N SER A 55 3.34 15.71 -9.81
CA SER A 55 2.33 15.05 -8.97
C SER A 55 1.18 16.00 -8.58
N LEU A 56 1.47 17.28 -8.32
CA LEU A 56 0.51 18.21 -7.69
C LEU A 56 -0.04 19.30 -8.63
N GLY A 57 0.54 19.45 -9.82
CA GLY A 57 0.07 20.41 -10.82
C GLY A 57 -1.32 20.06 -11.36
N LYS A 58 -2.01 21.08 -11.89
CA LYS A 58 -3.40 20.97 -12.36
C LYS A 58 -3.67 21.73 -13.66
N GLU A 59 -2.62 22.20 -14.31
CA GLU A 59 -2.74 23.01 -15.52
C GLU A 59 -3.05 22.10 -16.72
N LYS A 60 -3.94 22.55 -17.60
CA LYS A 60 -4.27 21.82 -18.83
C LYS A 60 -3.17 21.94 -19.87
N ASN A 61 -3.12 21.00 -20.81
CA ASN A 61 -2.20 20.97 -21.96
C ASN A 61 -0.72 20.98 -21.53
N MET A 62 -0.43 20.32 -20.42
CA MET A 62 0.94 20.18 -19.89
C MET A 62 1.57 18.83 -20.24
N GLY A 63 0.83 17.93 -20.88
CA GLY A 63 1.29 16.62 -21.26
C GLY A 63 1.13 16.30 -22.74
N LYS A 64 1.93 15.32 -23.16
CA LYS A 64 2.01 14.79 -24.52
C LYS A 64 2.59 13.38 -24.51
N ILE A 65 2.47 12.67 -25.63
CA ILE A 65 3.22 11.42 -25.87
C ILE A 65 4.25 11.69 -26.96
N VAL A 66 5.52 11.39 -26.69
CA VAL A 66 6.62 11.51 -27.67
C VAL A 66 7.06 10.13 -28.10
N SER A 67 7.02 9.83 -29.40
CA SER A 67 7.66 8.65 -29.96
C SER A 67 9.13 8.94 -30.24
N CYS A 68 10.00 8.03 -29.80
CA CYS A 68 11.46 8.12 -29.92
C CYS A 68 11.96 6.92 -30.74
N ARG A 69 12.58 7.17 -31.89
CA ARG A 69 13.06 6.13 -32.82
C ARG A 69 14.53 6.31 -33.17
N ASP A 70 15.22 5.18 -33.26
CA ASP A 70 16.57 5.08 -33.83
C ASP A 70 16.44 4.72 -35.31
N THR A 71 16.53 5.72 -36.20
CA THR A 71 16.33 5.51 -37.64
C THR A 71 17.61 5.08 -38.36
N ASN A 72 18.76 5.24 -37.73
CA ASN A 72 20.08 4.94 -38.32
C ASN A 72 20.76 3.67 -37.75
N GLY A 73 20.25 3.13 -36.64
CA GLY A 73 20.72 1.90 -36.00
C GLY A 73 21.94 2.07 -35.09
N ASP A 74 22.31 3.29 -34.68
CA ASP A 74 23.48 3.55 -33.83
C ASP A 74 23.24 3.29 -32.32
N GLY A 75 22.01 2.91 -31.96
CA GLY A 75 21.59 2.61 -30.60
C GLY A 75 21.08 3.81 -29.82
N LYS A 76 20.80 4.95 -30.48
CA LYS A 76 20.20 6.16 -29.89
C LYS A 76 18.99 6.61 -30.70
N ALA A 77 18.02 7.25 -30.05
CA ALA A 77 16.94 7.87 -30.81
C ALA A 77 17.46 9.13 -31.53
N ASP A 78 17.07 9.29 -32.79
CA ASP A 78 17.36 10.45 -33.63
C ASP A 78 16.10 11.10 -34.22
N GLU A 79 14.97 10.39 -34.19
CA GLU A 79 13.65 10.92 -34.55
C GLU A 79 12.77 11.02 -33.30
N PHE A 80 12.24 12.23 -33.06
CA PHE A 80 11.31 12.55 -31.97
C PHE A 80 10.05 13.18 -32.55
N LYS A 81 8.91 12.51 -32.41
CA LYS A 81 7.61 13.02 -32.87
C LYS A 81 6.61 13.04 -31.72
N ASP A 82 5.86 14.13 -31.63
CA ASP A 82 4.72 14.24 -30.72
C ASP A 82 3.58 13.34 -31.23
N TYR A 83 3.65 12.04 -30.91
CA TYR A 83 2.69 11.02 -31.32
C TYR A 83 1.26 11.38 -30.90
N VAL A 84 1.11 11.93 -29.69
CA VAL A 84 -0.11 12.59 -29.22
C VAL A 84 0.28 13.97 -28.67
N PRO A 85 0.11 15.05 -29.45
CA PRO A 85 0.64 16.37 -29.09
C PRO A 85 0.04 17.02 -27.85
N ASN A 86 -1.22 16.70 -27.53
CA ASN A 86 -1.93 17.28 -26.39
C ASN A 86 -2.73 16.17 -25.69
N VAL A 87 -2.29 15.79 -24.48
CA VAL A 87 -3.03 14.88 -23.61
C VAL A 87 -2.78 15.28 -22.15
N ASP A 88 -3.84 15.36 -21.36
CA ASP A 88 -3.71 15.74 -19.95
C ASP A 88 -3.32 14.54 -19.09
N SER A 89 -2.31 14.71 -18.25
CA SER A 89 -1.85 13.68 -17.29
C SER A 89 -1.56 12.31 -17.92
N PRO A 90 -0.82 12.19 -19.04
CA PRO A 90 -0.47 10.88 -19.59
C PRO A 90 0.36 10.09 -18.57
N ARG A 91 -0.03 8.84 -18.35
CA ARG A 91 0.59 7.91 -17.41
C ARG A 91 1.15 6.68 -18.15
N GLY A 92 1.26 5.53 -17.48
CA GLY A 92 1.68 4.28 -18.09
C GLY A 92 0.68 3.74 -19.12
N GLY A 93 1.21 3.09 -20.15
CA GLY A 93 0.44 2.48 -21.23
C GLY A 93 1.05 1.17 -21.70
N HIS A 94 0.44 0.59 -22.72
CA HIS A 94 0.97 -0.60 -23.38
C HIS A 94 0.75 -0.48 -24.89
N PHE A 95 1.82 -0.64 -25.66
CA PHE A 95 1.77 -0.68 -27.11
C PHE A 95 1.79 -2.15 -27.54
N VAL A 96 0.81 -2.57 -28.32
CA VAL A 96 0.77 -3.91 -28.88
C VAL A 96 0.15 -3.89 -30.27
N LYS A 97 0.71 -4.65 -31.20
CA LYS A 97 0.39 -4.66 -32.62
C LYS A 97 0.60 -3.28 -33.27
N ASP A 98 -0.45 -2.47 -33.31
CA ASP A 98 -0.50 -1.14 -33.93
C ASP A 98 -1.21 -0.11 -33.04
N THR A 99 -1.47 -0.45 -31.77
CA THR A 99 -2.31 0.34 -30.88
C THR A 99 -1.58 0.66 -29.57
N LEU A 100 -1.55 1.94 -29.21
CA LEU A 100 -1.17 2.40 -27.88
C LEU A 100 -2.42 2.48 -26.99
N TYR A 101 -2.47 1.66 -25.95
CA TYR A 101 -3.43 1.82 -24.86
C TYR A 101 -2.81 2.69 -23.78
N LEU A 102 -3.45 3.80 -23.43
CA LEU A 102 -2.89 4.82 -22.56
C LEU A 102 -3.87 5.18 -21.43
N ILE A 103 -3.37 5.16 -20.19
CA ILE A 103 -4.03 5.80 -19.06
C ILE A 103 -3.72 7.30 -19.07
N HIS A 104 -4.76 8.12 -19.15
CA HIS A 104 -4.68 9.57 -19.00
C HIS A 104 -5.92 10.02 -18.21
N PRO A 105 -5.83 10.05 -16.86
CA PRO A 105 -7.00 10.19 -16.01
C PRO A 105 -7.81 11.46 -16.33
N PRO A 106 -9.15 11.37 -16.43
CA PRO A 106 -10.00 10.26 -15.95
C PRO A 106 -10.29 9.17 -17.00
N PHE A 107 -9.42 8.95 -17.99
CA PHE A 107 -9.68 8.08 -19.14
C PHE A 107 -8.68 6.94 -19.31
N LEU A 108 -9.18 5.83 -19.86
CA LEU A 108 -8.38 4.90 -20.66
C LEU A 108 -8.72 5.15 -22.12
N SER A 109 -7.71 5.27 -22.98
CA SER A 109 -7.92 5.43 -24.43
C SER A 109 -6.97 4.57 -25.25
N SER A 110 -7.40 4.28 -26.48
CA SER A 110 -6.56 3.69 -27.52
C SER A 110 -6.22 4.73 -28.59
N PHE A 111 -4.97 4.71 -29.06
CA PHE A 111 -4.44 5.58 -30.11
C PHE A 111 -3.73 4.75 -31.19
N ARG A 112 -4.00 5.05 -32.47
CA ARG A 112 -3.38 4.36 -33.60
C ARG A 112 -2.90 5.38 -34.64
N ASP A 113 -1.78 5.07 -35.27
CA ASP A 113 -1.30 5.73 -36.49
C ASP A 113 -1.63 4.81 -37.67
N THR A 114 -2.70 5.15 -38.39
CA THR A 114 -3.18 4.43 -39.57
C THR A 114 -2.54 4.94 -40.87
N THR A 115 -1.87 6.09 -40.81
CA THR A 115 -1.25 6.75 -41.97
C THR A 115 0.24 6.39 -42.14
N GLY A 116 0.90 6.01 -41.05
CA GLY A 116 2.33 5.71 -40.97
C GLY A 116 3.23 6.94 -40.87
N ASP A 117 2.70 8.13 -40.58
CA ASP A 117 3.49 9.36 -40.48
C ASP A 117 4.19 9.53 -39.11
N GLY A 118 3.86 8.68 -38.13
CA GLY A 118 4.40 8.72 -36.78
C GLY A 118 3.58 9.56 -35.80
N VAL A 119 2.34 9.95 -36.16
CA VAL A 119 1.38 10.66 -35.31
C VAL A 119 0.06 9.88 -35.27
N ALA A 120 -0.55 9.76 -34.09
CA ALA A 120 -1.83 9.08 -33.97
C ALA A 120 -2.95 9.91 -34.61
N ASP A 121 -3.67 9.32 -35.57
CA ASP A 121 -4.86 9.90 -36.21
C ASP A 121 -6.18 9.29 -35.71
N GLU A 122 -6.15 8.08 -35.14
CA GLU A 122 -7.31 7.49 -34.46
C GLU A 122 -7.20 7.63 -32.93
N HIS A 123 -8.27 8.11 -32.29
CA HIS A 123 -8.42 8.16 -30.84
C HIS A 123 -9.80 7.63 -30.43
N LYS A 124 -9.82 6.61 -29.56
CA LYS A 124 -11.05 6.08 -28.95
C LYS A 124 -10.91 6.04 -27.44
N VAL A 125 -11.88 6.66 -26.74
CA VAL A 125 -12.03 6.52 -25.28
C VAL A 125 -12.68 5.17 -24.98
N LEU A 126 -12.00 4.35 -24.18
CA LEU A 126 -12.48 3.01 -23.80
C LEU A 126 -13.21 3.03 -22.46
N LEU A 127 -12.70 3.82 -21.50
CA LEU A 127 -13.30 4.01 -20.18
C LEU A 127 -13.20 5.47 -19.75
N GLU A 128 -14.20 5.91 -18.98
CA GLU A 128 -14.25 7.24 -18.34
C GLU A 128 -14.42 7.10 -16.82
N ASN A 129 -14.24 8.20 -16.08
CA ASN A 129 -14.42 8.28 -14.63
C ASN A 129 -13.47 7.38 -13.81
N ILE A 130 -12.23 7.23 -14.26
CA ILE A 130 -11.18 6.49 -13.54
C ILE A 130 -10.16 7.43 -12.88
N GLY A 131 -10.18 7.57 -11.54
CA GLY A 131 -9.19 8.35 -10.79
C GLY A 131 -9.28 9.87 -10.87
N PHE A 132 -10.40 10.45 -11.34
CA PHE A 132 -10.75 11.89 -11.40
C PHE A 132 -9.85 12.85 -12.22
N GLY A 133 -8.54 12.60 -12.32
CA GLY A 133 -7.55 13.43 -13.01
C GLY A 133 -7.42 14.85 -12.43
N LEU A 134 -7.27 15.84 -13.31
CA LEU A 134 -7.08 17.26 -12.94
C LEU A 134 -8.24 17.84 -12.09
N ARG A 135 -9.42 17.21 -12.09
CA ARG A 135 -10.59 17.65 -11.31
C ARG A 135 -10.40 17.46 -9.80
N HIS A 136 -9.50 16.58 -9.38
CA HIS A 136 -9.30 16.32 -7.95
C HIS A 136 -8.52 17.46 -7.26
N PRO A 137 -8.79 17.80 -5.98
CA PRO A 137 -8.05 18.82 -5.24
C PRO A 137 -6.54 18.56 -5.09
N ARG A 138 -6.05 17.36 -5.39
CA ARG A 138 -4.62 17.01 -5.42
C ARG A 138 -4.05 16.85 -6.84
N GLY A 139 -4.81 17.21 -7.87
CA GLY A 139 -4.44 16.93 -9.26
C GLY A 139 -4.42 15.43 -9.51
N SER A 140 -3.54 14.98 -10.39
CA SER A 140 -3.41 13.57 -10.79
C SER A 140 -2.53 12.74 -9.83
N ASP A 141 -2.40 13.15 -8.57
CA ASP A 141 -1.82 12.35 -7.50
C ASP A 141 -2.72 11.14 -7.18
N HIS A 142 -2.19 9.97 -6.81
CA HIS A 142 -2.97 8.76 -6.42
C HIS A 142 -4.15 8.37 -7.33
N THR A 143 -4.05 8.68 -8.61
CA THR A 143 -5.08 8.44 -9.61
C THR A 143 -4.92 7.05 -10.25
N THR A 144 -5.46 6.82 -11.45
CA THR A 144 -5.07 5.67 -12.28
C THR A 144 -3.72 5.94 -12.95
N ASN A 145 -2.74 5.05 -12.78
CA ASN A 145 -1.34 5.37 -13.08
C ASN A 145 -0.72 4.57 -14.24
N GLY A 146 -1.34 3.47 -14.68
CA GLY A 146 -0.74 2.68 -15.75
C GLY A 146 -1.64 1.53 -16.18
N CYS A 147 -1.43 1.02 -17.38
CA CYS A 147 -2.04 -0.23 -17.80
C CYS A 147 -1.08 -1.14 -18.55
N ARG A 148 -1.25 -2.46 -18.41
CA ARG A 148 -0.45 -3.46 -19.10
C ARG A 148 -1.31 -4.62 -19.57
N MET A 149 -1.05 -5.12 -20.78
CA MET A 149 -1.78 -6.25 -21.32
C MET A 149 -1.15 -7.57 -20.87
N GLY A 150 -1.98 -8.48 -20.34
CA GLY A 150 -1.58 -9.87 -20.12
C GLY A 150 -1.76 -10.73 -21.37
N ILE A 151 -1.11 -11.89 -21.43
CA ILE A 151 -1.31 -12.88 -22.50
C ILE A 151 -2.74 -13.47 -22.52
N ASP A 152 -3.54 -13.22 -21.48
CA ASP A 152 -4.98 -13.47 -21.40
C ASP A 152 -5.84 -12.41 -22.12
N GLY A 153 -5.18 -11.40 -22.72
CA GLY A 153 -5.77 -10.34 -23.53
C GLY A 153 -6.53 -9.28 -22.73
N TRP A 154 -6.34 -9.23 -21.42
CA TRP A 154 -6.90 -8.18 -20.57
C TRP A 154 -5.90 -7.03 -20.42
N LEU A 155 -6.41 -5.80 -20.47
CA LEU A 155 -5.68 -4.62 -20.00
C LEU A 155 -5.89 -4.50 -18.50
N TYR A 156 -4.82 -4.70 -17.72
CA TYR A 156 -4.83 -4.52 -16.26
C TYR A 156 -4.45 -3.08 -15.95
N ILE A 157 -5.27 -2.41 -15.15
CA ILE A 157 -5.17 -0.98 -14.83
C ILE A 157 -4.75 -0.81 -13.38
N ALA A 158 -3.66 -0.09 -13.13
CA ALA A 158 -3.20 0.31 -11.82
C ALA A 158 -4.06 1.45 -11.28
N VAL A 159 -4.88 1.19 -10.25
CA VAL A 159 -5.81 2.16 -9.67
C VAL A 159 -5.32 2.59 -8.29
N GLY A 160 -5.00 3.88 -8.15
CA GLY A 160 -4.71 4.50 -6.86
C GLY A 160 -5.98 4.77 -6.03
N ASP A 161 -5.80 5.25 -4.81
CA ASP A 161 -6.84 5.27 -3.78
C ASP A 161 -7.95 6.31 -3.98
N PHE A 162 -7.87 7.08 -5.07
CA PHE A 162 -8.98 7.86 -5.60
C PHE A 162 -10.04 6.99 -6.29
N GLY A 163 -9.68 5.78 -6.71
CA GLY A 163 -10.63 4.78 -7.16
C GLY A 163 -11.28 5.05 -8.51
N MET A 164 -12.43 4.42 -8.72
CA MET A 164 -13.22 4.46 -9.96
C MET A 164 -14.68 4.74 -9.63
N GLU A 165 -15.22 5.80 -10.22
CA GLU A 165 -16.59 6.25 -10.01
C GLU A 165 -17.51 5.67 -11.07
N ALA A 166 -18.38 4.73 -10.69
CA ALA A 166 -19.47 4.21 -11.53
C ALA A 166 -19.05 4.05 -13.00
N THR A 167 -17.85 3.51 -13.21
CA THR A 167 -17.20 3.43 -14.51
C THR A 167 -17.96 2.43 -15.36
N LYS A 168 -18.36 2.87 -16.54
CA LYS A 168 -19.15 2.08 -17.48
C LYS A 168 -18.22 1.48 -18.56
N GLY A 169 -18.24 0.17 -18.70
CA GLY A 169 -17.63 -0.54 -19.83
C GLY A 169 -18.43 -0.35 -21.13
N ALA A 170 -17.83 -0.68 -22.26
CA ALA A 170 -18.45 -0.57 -23.58
C ALA A 170 -19.71 -1.45 -23.74
N ASP A 171 -19.77 -2.55 -22.98
CA ASP A 171 -20.91 -3.47 -22.87
C ASP A 171 -22.03 -2.96 -21.93
N GLY A 172 -21.84 -1.80 -21.31
CA GLY A 172 -22.78 -1.21 -20.37
C GLY A 172 -22.62 -1.67 -18.91
N LYS A 173 -21.70 -2.58 -18.61
CA LYS A 173 -21.40 -3.01 -17.24
C LYS A 173 -20.84 -1.84 -16.45
N VAL A 174 -21.34 -1.64 -15.22
CA VAL A 174 -20.90 -0.54 -14.35
C VAL A 174 -20.14 -1.10 -13.14
N VAL A 175 -18.99 -0.50 -12.86
CA VAL A 175 -18.11 -0.88 -11.76
C VAL A 175 -17.76 0.34 -10.90
N THR A 176 -17.75 0.15 -9.59
CA THR A 176 -17.26 1.15 -8.63
C THR A 176 -16.15 0.54 -7.79
N LEU A 177 -15.06 1.28 -7.62
CA LEU A 177 -13.98 0.95 -6.71
C LEU A 177 -13.72 2.15 -5.80
N ARG A 178 -14.09 2.05 -4.52
CA ARG A 178 -13.75 3.03 -3.49
C ARG A 178 -12.44 2.58 -2.85
N GLY A 179 -11.35 3.32 -3.07
CA GLY A 179 -9.99 2.86 -2.71
C GLY A 179 -9.17 2.44 -3.93
N GLY A 180 -7.95 1.95 -3.70
CA GLY A 180 -7.06 1.51 -4.78
C GLY A 180 -7.28 0.04 -5.13
N GLY A 181 -6.54 -0.46 -6.11
CA GLY A 181 -6.60 -1.85 -6.54
C GLY A 181 -6.18 -2.01 -7.99
N VAL A 182 -6.61 -3.11 -8.61
CA VAL A 182 -6.44 -3.34 -10.03
C VAL A 182 -7.80 -3.60 -10.66
N ALA A 183 -8.12 -2.83 -11.70
CA ALA A 183 -9.22 -3.15 -12.61
C ALA A 183 -8.68 -3.86 -13.85
N ARG A 184 -9.53 -4.58 -14.58
CA ARG A 184 -9.19 -5.08 -15.92
C ARG A 184 -10.34 -4.93 -16.89
N VAL A 185 -10.01 -4.73 -18.16
CA VAL A 185 -10.97 -4.52 -19.25
C VAL A 185 -10.46 -5.16 -20.54
N ARG A 186 -11.37 -5.58 -21.43
CA ARG A 186 -11.01 -6.02 -22.77
C ARG A 186 -10.50 -4.85 -23.62
N PRO A 187 -9.69 -5.10 -24.67
CA PRO A 187 -9.09 -4.03 -25.47
C PRO A 187 -10.12 -3.18 -26.23
N ASP A 188 -11.36 -3.65 -26.35
CA ASP A 188 -12.49 -2.93 -26.96
C ASP A 188 -13.31 -2.10 -25.94
N GLY A 189 -13.01 -2.24 -24.64
CA GLY A 189 -13.72 -1.60 -23.52
C GLY A 189 -14.76 -2.49 -22.82
N SER A 190 -14.99 -3.72 -23.27
CA SER A 190 -15.98 -4.64 -22.70
C SER A 190 -15.46 -5.43 -21.47
N ASP A 191 -16.39 -6.11 -20.78
CA ASP A 191 -16.16 -6.98 -19.63
C ASP A 191 -15.44 -6.34 -18.44
N LEU A 192 -15.53 -5.02 -18.27
CA LEU A 192 -14.88 -4.29 -17.18
C LEU A 192 -15.13 -4.96 -15.81
N GLU A 193 -14.07 -5.23 -15.05
CA GLU A 193 -14.19 -5.75 -13.68
C GLU A 193 -13.05 -5.31 -12.77
N ILE A 194 -13.29 -5.39 -11.46
CA ILE A 194 -12.21 -5.25 -10.47
C ILE A 194 -11.53 -6.60 -10.31
N TYR A 195 -10.23 -6.62 -10.55
CA TYR A 195 -9.38 -7.80 -10.41
C TYR A 195 -8.87 -7.97 -8.98
N SER A 196 -8.44 -6.88 -8.33
CA SER A 196 -8.01 -6.88 -6.92
C SER A 196 -8.38 -5.57 -6.26
N TYR A 197 -8.51 -5.58 -4.94
CA TYR A 197 -9.06 -4.49 -4.16
C TYR A 197 -8.05 -3.99 -3.12
N HIS A 198 -8.17 -2.70 -2.81
CA HIS A 198 -7.70 -2.07 -1.58
C HIS A 198 -6.18 -2.08 -1.38
N THR A 199 -5.43 -1.87 -2.46
CA THR A 199 -4.10 -1.24 -2.39
C THR A 199 -4.27 0.28 -2.21
N ARG A 200 -3.17 1.02 -1.98
CA ARG A 200 -3.23 2.47 -1.84
C ARG A 200 -2.89 3.20 -3.15
N ASN A 201 -1.63 3.33 -3.50
CA ASN A 201 -1.21 4.08 -4.69
C ASN A 201 -0.15 3.28 -5.43
N ILE A 202 -0.63 2.35 -6.26
CA ILE A 202 0.20 1.59 -7.19
C ILE A 202 0.38 2.38 -8.48
N CYS A 203 1.63 2.61 -8.87
CA CYS A 203 1.94 3.36 -10.09
C CYS A 203 1.94 2.48 -11.33
N ASP A 204 2.28 1.19 -11.19
CA ASP A 204 2.39 0.26 -12.31
C ASP A 204 2.21 -1.20 -11.88
N ILE A 205 2.03 -2.11 -12.85
CA ILE A 205 1.82 -3.55 -12.67
C ILE A 205 2.77 -4.33 -13.58
N ALA A 206 3.65 -5.13 -12.97
CA ALA A 206 4.46 -6.12 -13.67
C ALA A 206 3.66 -7.42 -13.87
N ILE A 207 3.58 -7.91 -15.12
CA ILE A 207 2.85 -9.14 -15.47
C ILE A 207 3.82 -10.16 -16.02
N SER A 208 3.95 -11.33 -15.37
CA SER A 208 4.78 -12.42 -15.88
C SER A 208 4.14 -13.12 -17.09
N PRO A 209 4.90 -13.86 -17.91
CA PRO A 209 4.33 -14.69 -18.98
C PRO A 209 3.37 -15.79 -18.49
N LYS A 210 3.42 -16.10 -17.19
CA LYS A 210 2.54 -17.03 -16.49
C LYS A 210 1.35 -16.32 -15.84
N LEU A 211 1.16 -15.03 -16.12
CA LEU A 211 0.10 -14.16 -15.62
C LEU A 211 0.09 -13.98 -14.09
N ASP A 212 1.28 -13.95 -13.49
CA ASP A 212 1.45 -13.47 -12.12
C ASP A 212 1.62 -11.96 -12.14
N LEU A 213 0.85 -11.26 -11.30
CA LEU A 213 0.81 -9.80 -11.28
C LEU A 213 1.47 -9.27 -10.01
N PHE A 214 2.43 -8.37 -10.17
CA PHE A 214 3.16 -7.77 -9.06
C PHE A 214 3.11 -6.25 -9.12
N THR A 215 3.11 -5.61 -7.96
CA THR A 215 3.18 -4.16 -7.87
C THR A 215 3.85 -3.69 -6.59
N ARG A 216 4.51 -2.53 -6.66
CA ARG A 216 5.11 -1.81 -5.53
C ARG A 216 4.17 -0.66 -5.12
N ASP A 217 3.44 -0.86 -4.04
CA ASP A 217 2.41 0.05 -3.52
C ASP A 217 2.99 1.09 -2.56
N ASN A 218 2.63 2.35 -2.78
CA ASN A 218 2.91 3.47 -1.88
C ASN A 218 1.85 3.53 -0.77
N THR A 219 2.14 2.96 0.39
CA THR A 219 1.18 2.84 1.50
C THR A 219 1.33 3.91 2.59
N ASN A 220 0.27 4.13 3.38
CA ASN A 220 0.31 4.95 4.60
C ASN A 220 -0.66 4.38 5.64
N ASP A 221 -0.14 3.72 6.68
CA ASP A 221 -0.97 3.07 7.70
C ASP A 221 -1.48 4.06 8.77
N GLY A 222 -1.65 5.34 8.43
CA GLY A 222 -2.01 6.42 9.35
C GLY A 222 -0.92 6.77 10.37
N LYS A 223 0.19 6.02 10.34
CA LYS A 223 1.25 5.96 11.33
C LYS A 223 2.63 5.77 10.72
N GLY A 224 2.76 5.86 9.39
CA GLY A 224 4.02 5.78 8.67
C GLY A 224 3.81 5.55 7.18
N TRP A 225 4.80 5.96 6.40
CA TRP A 225 4.82 5.81 4.95
C TRP A 225 5.75 4.67 4.60
N ASN A 226 5.18 3.63 4.00
CA ASN A 226 5.86 2.38 3.69
C ASN A 226 5.61 2.03 2.22
N ILE A 227 6.51 1.24 1.68
CA ILE A 227 6.35 0.55 0.43
C ILE A 227 5.95 -0.89 0.72
N ARG A 228 4.95 -1.38 -0.01
CA ARG A 228 4.60 -2.81 0.03
C ARG A 228 4.75 -3.39 -1.35
N VAL A 229 5.27 -4.61 -1.42
CA VAL A 229 5.20 -5.37 -2.68
C VAL A 229 4.06 -6.36 -2.56
N HIS A 230 3.18 -6.37 -3.56
CA HIS A 230 2.00 -7.22 -3.61
C HIS A 230 2.11 -8.21 -4.76
N HIS A 231 1.72 -9.46 -4.52
CA HIS A 231 1.26 -10.36 -5.57
C HIS A 231 -0.27 -10.23 -5.63
N LEU A 232 -0.78 -9.86 -6.79
CA LEU A 232 -2.18 -9.54 -7.05
C LEU A 232 -2.85 -10.75 -7.72
N THR A 233 -3.97 -11.21 -7.18
CA THR A 233 -4.73 -12.36 -7.72
C THR A 233 -6.19 -12.00 -7.83
N ASN A 234 -6.95 -12.70 -8.68
CA ASN A 234 -8.38 -12.39 -8.88
C ASN A 234 -9.15 -12.45 -7.55
N GLY A 235 -9.80 -11.35 -7.18
CA GLY A 235 -10.57 -11.17 -5.96
C GLY A 235 -9.74 -10.91 -4.70
N SER A 236 -8.42 -10.71 -4.79
CA SER A 236 -7.59 -10.45 -3.59
C SER A 236 -7.90 -9.08 -2.99
N GLU A 237 -8.02 -9.05 -1.67
CA GLU A 237 -8.37 -7.88 -0.86
C GLU A 237 -7.17 -7.49 0.01
N HIS A 238 -6.53 -6.34 -0.27
CA HIS A 238 -5.30 -5.89 0.39
C HIS A 238 -5.52 -4.97 1.59
N GLY A 239 -6.77 -4.65 1.91
CA GLY A 239 -7.19 -4.10 3.19
C GLY A 239 -7.05 -2.59 3.39
N TYR A 240 -6.37 -1.84 2.53
CA TYR A 240 -6.34 -0.38 2.62
C TYR A 240 -7.60 0.25 1.99
N PRO A 241 -8.31 1.19 2.64
CA PRO A 241 -8.02 1.84 3.91
C PRO A 241 -8.87 1.33 5.07
N ARG A 242 -9.55 0.18 4.98
CA ARG A 242 -10.60 -0.18 5.96
C ARG A 242 -10.29 -1.38 6.86
N LEU A 243 -9.40 -2.28 6.42
CA LEU A 243 -9.00 -3.49 7.15
C LEU A 243 -7.56 -3.42 7.68
N TYR A 244 -6.78 -2.43 7.25
CA TYR A 244 -5.33 -2.31 7.47
C TYR A 244 -4.85 -2.18 8.94
N LYS A 245 -5.76 -2.03 9.92
CA LYS A 245 -5.40 -1.96 11.35
C LYS A 245 -6.15 -2.95 12.23
N ASN A 246 -7.48 -2.82 12.30
CA ASN A 246 -8.31 -3.62 13.23
C ASN A 246 -8.74 -4.99 12.65
N PHE A 247 -8.65 -5.18 11.33
CA PHE A 247 -9.13 -6.37 10.63
C PHE A 247 -8.08 -6.93 9.68
N THR A 248 -6.80 -6.81 10.06
CA THR A 248 -5.67 -7.13 9.19
C THR A 248 -5.63 -8.59 8.78
N GLU A 249 -6.22 -9.49 9.56
CA GLU A 249 -6.33 -10.92 9.27
C GLU A 249 -7.38 -11.24 8.19
N GLU A 250 -8.26 -10.30 7.85
CA GLU A 250 -9.21 -10.46 6.74
C GLU A 250 -8.59 -10.10 5.37
N ALA A 251 -7.45 -9.41 5.37
CA ALA A 251 -6.77 -8.95 4.17
C ALA A 251 -5.60 -9.88 3.79
N VAL A 252 -5.32 -9.95 2.49
CA VAL A 252 -4.11 -10.59 1.95
C VAL A 252 -2.90 -9.76 2.35
N LYS A 253 -1.96 -10.39 3.04
CA LYS A 253 -0.71 -9.77 3.43
C LYS A 253 0.15 -9.45 2.19
N PRO A 254 0.88 -8.32 2.18
CA PRO A 254 1.88 -8.07 1.15
C PRO A 254 2.98 -9.15 1.20
N ILE A 255 3.66 -9.38 0.07
CA ILE A 255 4.78 -10.32 0.01
C ILE A 255 6.07 -9.71 0.56
N LEU A 256 6.18 -8.37 0.56
CA LEU A 256 7.18 -7.61 1.30
C LEU A 256 6.54 -6.35 1.90
N ASP A 257 6.90 -6.03 3.14
CA ASP A 257 6.63 -4.72 3.75
C ASP A 257 7.99 -4.04 3.97
N LEU A 258 8.18 -2.94 3.25
CA LEU A 258 9.40 -2.16 3.18
C LEU A 258 9.05 -0.80 3.80
N GLY A 259 9.68 -0.37 4.89
CA GLY A 259 9.55 1.03 5.34
C GLY A 259 9.86 2.08 4.23
N GLY A 260 9.66 3.37 4.49
CA GLY A 260 9.83 4.52 3.57
C GLY A 260 10.49 4.33 2.19
N GLY A 261 9.77 4.73 1.15
CA GLY A 261 10.18 4.76 -0.26
C GLY A 261 9.12 5.48 -1.11
N SER A 262 9.25 5.45 -2.44
CA SER A 262 8.17 5.88 -3.34
C SER A 262 8.20 5.04 -4.62
N GLY A 263 7.42 3.97 -4.66
CA GLY A 263 7.31 3.05 -5.79
C GLY A 263 6.72 3.74 -7.01
N THR A 264 7.30 3.50 -8.17
CA THR A 264 6.89 4.07 -9.47
C THR A 264 6.64 2.96 -10.49
N GLY A 265 7.44 2.83 -11.55
CA GLY A 265 7.26 1.82 -12.61
C GLY A 265 7.58 0.38 -12.22
N ALA A 266 7.09 -0.58 -13.02
CA ALA A 266 7.27 -2.01 -12.78
C ALA A 266 7.30 -2.84 -14.08
N LEU A 267 8.27 -3.76 -14.18
CA LEU A 267 8.44 -4.66 -15.32
C LEU A 267 8.69 -6.09 -14.84
N TYR A 268 8.03 -7.07 -15.46
CA TYR A 268 8.48 -8.46 -15.40
C TYR A 268 9.28 -8.76 -16.67
N LEU A 269 10.60 -8.83 -16.54
CA LEU A 269 11.50 -9.09 -17.67
C LEU A 269 11.56 -10.60 -17.93
N ALA A 270 11.19 -11.02 -19.13
CA ALA A 270 11.24 -12.42 -19.56
C ALA A 270 11.65 -12.53 -21.04
N GLU A 271 12.67 -11.78 -21.42
CA GLU A 271 13.20 -11.72 -22.79
C GLU A 271 14.47 -12.59 -22.96
N PRO A 272 14.73 -13.14 -24.17
CA PRO A 272 15.81 -14.08 -24.38
C PRO A 272 17.17 -13.45 -24.10
N GLY A 273 18.03 -14.19 -23.39
CA GLY A 273 19.34 -13.69 -22.98
C GLY A 273 19.33 -12.89 -21.68
N HIS A 274 18.18 -12.63 -21.07
CA HIS A 274 18.05 -12.07 -19.73
C HIS A 274 17.64 -13.16 -18.72
N ASP A 275 17.97 -12.95 -17.45
CA ASP A 275 17.31 -13.71 -16.39
C ASP A 275 15.86 -13.25 -16.27
N GLU A 276 14.95 -14.10 -15.77
CA GLU A 276 13.60 -13.66 -15.44
C GLU A 276 13.63 -12.81 -14.15
N LEU A 277 13.25 -11.54 -14.26
CA LEU A 277 13.38 -10.56 -13.17
C LEU A 277 12.06 -9.80 -12.93
N LEU A 278 11.73 -9.57 -11.66
CA LEU A 278 10.74 -8.58 -11.26
C LEU A 278 11.46 -7.27 -10.96
N LEU A 279 11.37 -6.31 -11.87
CA LEU A 279 11.96 -4.98 -11.73
C LEU A 279 10.92 -3.99 -11.20
N THR A 280 11.26 -3.27 -10.14
CA THR A 280 10.41 -2.19 -9.60
C THR A 280 11.23 -0.93 -9.34
N CYS A 281 10.72 0.22 -9.79
CA CYS A 281 11.35 1.51 -9.62
C CYS A 281 10.95 2.16 -8.29
N ASP A 282 11.88 2.91 -7.70
CA ASP A 282 11.60 3.71 -6.51
C ASP A 282 12.25 5.10 -6.63
N TRP A 283 11.40 6.11 -6.66
CA TRP A 283 11.78 7.50 -6.85
C TRP A 283 12.57 8.06 -5.67
N THR A 284 12.17 7.73 -4.43
CA THR A 284 12.77 8.30 -3.22
C THR A 284 14.17 7.75 -2.99
N THR A 285 14.33 6.43 -3.16
CA THR A 285 15.62 5.76 -2.97
C THR A 285 16.52 5.87 -4.19
N GLY A 286 15.98 6.25 -5.36
CA GLY A 286 16.74 6.42 -6.61
C GLY A 286 17.30 5.10 -7.11
N LYS A 287 16.48 4.04 -7.06
CA LYS A 287 16.89 2.67 -7.36
C LYS A 287 15.85 1.98 -8.22
N ILE A 288 16.33 1.06 -9.05
CA ILE A 288 15.52 -0.03 -9.59
C ILE A 288 15.92 -1.28 -8.80
N TYR A 289 14.93 -1.93 -8.21
CA TYR A 289 15.10 -3.19 -7.49
C TYR A 289 14.82 -4.36 -8.40
N ASN A 290 15.52 -5.47 -8.17
CA ASN A 290 15.19 -6.79 -8.68
C ASN A 290 14.80 -7.67 -7.49
N ASP A 291 13.53 -8.03 -7.41
CA ASP A 291 13.05 -8.91 -6.35
C ASP A 291 13.11 -10.36 -6.83
N LYS A 292 14.03 -11.16 -6.27
CA LYS A 292 14.13 -12.58 -6.64
C LYS A 292 12.87 -13.30 -6.14
N VAL A 293 12.05 -13.73 -7.08
CA VAL A 293 10.77 -14.40 -6.84
C VAL A 293 10.98 -15.89 -6.58
N SER A 294 10.32 -16.45 -5.57
CA SER A 294 10.29 -17.90 -5.32
C SER A 294 8.90 -18.33 -4.89
N GLU A 295 8.35 -19.35 -5.54
CA GLU A 295 7.01 -19.86 -5.28
C GLU A 295 6.85 -20.31 -3.82
N LYS A 296 5.71 -19.97 -3.20
CA LYS A 296 5.37 -20.32 -1.82
C LYS A 296 3.85 -20.40 -1.66
N GLY A 297 3.33 -21.62 -1.53
CA GLY A 297 1.89 -21.86 -1.44
C GLY A 297 1.18 -21.34 -2.69
N SER A 298 0.10 -20.58 -2.52
CA SER A 298 -0.62 -19.94 -3.62
C SER A 298 -0.01 -18.61 -4.11
N SER A 299 1.16 -18.24 -3.59
CA SER A 299 1.80 -16.94 -3.79
C SER A 299 3.32 -17.10 -3.95
N TYR A 300 4.05 -16.02 -3.64
CA TYR A 300 5.49 -15.94 -3.73
C TYR A 300 6.10 -15.41 -2.43
N SER A 301 7.37 -15.77 -2.22
CA SER A 301 8.30 -15.07 -1.36
C SER A 301 9.27 -14.26 -2.22
N LEU A 302 9.73 -13.13 -1.69
CA LEU A 302 10.71 -12.27 -2.36
C LEU A 302 11.91 -12.00 -1.48
N LYS A 303 13.05 -11.79 -2.13
CA LYS A 303 14.22 -11.15 -1.54
C LYS A 303 14.59 -9.95 -2.40
N GLU A 304 14.48 -8.76 -1.82
CA GLU A 304 14.85 -7.51 -2.48
C GLU A 304 16.36 -7.45 -2.72
N SER A 305 16.74 -7.01 -3.92
CA SER A 305 18.11 -6.67 -4.28
C SER A 305 18.12 -5.45 -5.18
N VAL A 306 19.18 -4.64 -5.14
CA VAL A 306 19.32 -3.48 -6.01
C VAL A 306 19.80 -3.96 -7.38
N TYR A 307 19.04 -3.66 -8.43
CA TYR A 307 19.42 -3.95 -9.82
C TYR A 307 20.30 -2.84 -10.38
N MET A 308 19.89 -1.58 -10.22
CA MET A 308 20.70 -0.41 -10.58
C MET A 308 20.35 0.82 -9.74
N ASN A 309 21.31 1.73 -9.60
CA ASN A 309 21.05 3.07 -9.11
C ASN A 309 20.60 3.95 -10.28
N LEU A 310 19.45 4.60 -10.15
CA LEU A 310 18.89 5.50 -11.14
C LEU A 310 18.24 6.70 -10.41
N PRO A 311 18.82 7.92 -10.51
CA PRO A 311 18.38 9.06 -9.70
C PRO A 311 16.90 9.38 -9.92
N ARG A 312 16.06 9.22 -8.88
CA ARG A 312 14.60 9.41 -9.02
C ARG A 312 14.01 8.54 -10.13
N ALA A 313 14.24 7.22 -10.04
CA ALA A 313 13.74 6.24 -10.98
C ALA A 313 12.24 6.38 -11.18
N ILE A 314 11.81 6.49 -12.44
CA ILE A 314 10.40 6.64 -12.82
C ILE A 314 9.87 5.36 -13.41
N ASP A 315 10.53 4.82 -14.45
CA ASP A 315 9.99 3.68 -15.17
C ASP A 315 11.05 2.83 -15.87
N VAL A 316 10.67 1.60 -16.23
CA VAL A 316 11.46 0.64 -16.99
C VAL A 316 10.56 -0.19 -17.91
N ASP A 317 10.92 -0.33 -19.19
CA ASP A 317 10.21 -1.20 -20.13
C ASP A 317 11.18 -1.91 -21.11
N VAL A 318 10.66 -2.84 -21.91
CA VAL A 318 11.46 -3.71 -22.81
C VAL A 318 10.86 -3.82 -24.21
N ASP A 319 11.71 -3.77 -25.24
CA ASP A 319 11.28 -4.01 -26.63
C ASP A 319 11.29 -5.51 -27.02
N GLY A 320 10.85 -5.82 -28.25
CA GLY A 320 10.83 -7.19 -28.78
C GLY A 320 12.21 -7.75 -29.14
N SER A 321 13.26 -6.97 -28.92
CA SER A 321 14.68 -7.32 -29.11
C SER A 321 15.42 -7.53 -27.78
N GLY A 322 14.75 -7.35 -26.64
CA GLY A 322 15.34 -7.46 -25.31
C GLY A 322 16.13 -6.22 -24.85
N ASN A 323 16.03 -5.09 -25.54
CA ASN A 323 16.61 -3.85 -25.03
C ASN A 323 15.72 -3.29 -23.93
N LEU A 324 16.33 -2.93 -22.81
CA LEU A 324 15.66 -2.27 -21.70
C LEU A 324 15.75 -0.75 -21.88
N PHE A 325 14.68 -0.05 -21.57
CA PHE A 325 14.66 1.40 -21.51
C PHE A 325 14.27 1.83 -20.10
N VAL A 326 14.99 2.79 -19.55
CA VAL A 326 14.73 3.33 -18.20
C VAL A 326 14.59 4.84 -18.28
N CYS A 327 13.72 5.41 -17.45
CA CYS A 327 13.62 6.85 -17.33
C CYS A 327 13.65 7.31 -15.87
N ASP A 328 14.09 8.55 -15.71
CA ASP A 328 14.30 9.14 -14.41
C ASP A 328 13.93 10.62 -14.37
N TRP A 329 13.88 11.20 -13.17
CA TRP A 329 13.57 12.61 -12.92
C TRP A 329 14.76 13.37 -12.34
N ARG A 330 15.98 13.14 -12.83
CA ARG A 330 17.13 14.00 -12.51
C ARG A 330 16.80 15.46 -12.81
N GLY A 331 17.15 16.35 -11.88
CA GLY A 331 16.78 17.77 -11.94
C GLY A 331 15.30 18.07 -11.62
N GLY A 332 14.43 17.07 -11.54
CA GLY A 332 13.00 17.21 -11.26
C GLY A 332 12.66 17.31 -9.77
N ARG A 333 11.45 17.78 -9.48
CA ARG A 333 10.79 17.86 -8.17
C ARG A 333 9.29 17.60 -8.39
N PHE A 334 8.50 17.51 -7.31
CA PHE A 334 7.04 17.31 -7.40
C PHE A 334 6.30 18.43 -8.14
N LYS A 335 6.87 19.64 -8.17
CA LYS A 335 6.38 20.79 -8.92
C LYS A 335 7.20 20.98 -10.17
N PHE A 336 6.57 21.56 -11.19
CA PHE A 336 7.24 22.01 -12.39
C PHE A 336 8.39 22.97 -12.05
N ALA A 337 9.57 22.72 -12.61
CA ALA A 337 10.78 23.51 -12.38
C ALA A 337 10.82 24.79 -13.22
N GLY A 338 9.89 24.93 -14.18
CA GLY A 338 9.83 26.03 -15.13
C GLY A 338 10.40 25.66 -16.49
N LYS A 339 9.99 26.42 -17.52
CA LYS A 339 10.42 26.23 -18.91
C LYS A 339 11.95 26.35 -19.05
N GLY A 340 12.54 25.52 -19.90
CA GLY A 340 13.98 25.54 -20.21
C GLY A 340 14.87 24.88 -19.15
N LYS A 341 14.31 24.32 -18.07
CA LYS A 341 15.06 23.49 -17.13
C LYS A 341 15.19 22.07 -17.67
N ARG A 342 16.40 21.51 -17.62
CA ARG A 342 16.67 20.12 -18.00
C ARG A 342 16.15 19.19 -16.91
N VAL A 343 15.06 18.49 -17.18
CA VAL A 343 14.45 17.56 -16.23
C VAL A 343 14.15 16.23 -16.90
N GLY A 344 14.67 15.19 -16.27
CA GLY A 344 14.51 13.80 -16.66
C GLY A 344 15.46 13.35 -17.75
N MET A 345 15.47 12.06 -18.02
CA MET A 345 16.35 11.41 -19.01
C MET A 345 15.72 10.08 -19.40
N VAL A 346 15.90 9.65 -20.65
CA VAL A 346 15.61 8.28 -21.08
C VAL A 346 16.91 7.61 -21.51
N GLN A 347 17.19 6.43 -20.96
CA GLN A 347 18.42 5.68 -21.20
C GLN A 347 18.10 4.27 -21.67
N LYS A 348 18.94 3.73 -22.55
CA LYS A 348 18.85 2.37 -23.07
C LYS A 348 19.90 1.50 -22.39
N LEU A 349 19.49 0.35 -21.88
CA LEU A 349 20.37 -0.69 -21.37
C LEU A 349 20.36 -1.88 -22.33
N THR A 350 21.54 -2.23 -22.83
CA THR A 350 21.74 -3.39 -23.70
C THR A 350 22.66 -4.38 -23.00
N LYS A 351 22.32 -5.67 -23.05
CA LYS A 351 23.20 -6.72 -22.51
C LYS A 351 24.37 -6.97 -23.48
N LYS A 352 25.60 -6.89 -22.97
CA LYS A 352 26.82 -7.08 -23.77
C LYS A 352 26.82 -8.46 -24.41
N GLY A 353 27.10 -8.51 -25.71
CA GLY A 353 27.16 -9.76 -26.47
C GLY A 353 25.80 -10.38 -26.78
N LEU A 354 24.68 -9.76 -26.38
CA LEU A 354 23.34 -10.19 -26.80
C LEU A 354 23.21 -9.99 -28.31
N LYS A 355 22.94 -11.09 -29.03
CA LYS A 355 22.61 -11.02 -30.45
C LYS A 355 21.14 -10.59 -30.58
N VAL A 356 20.94 -9.31 -30.89
CA VAL A 356 19.62 -8.77 -31.20
C VAL A 356 19.15 -9.37 -32.52
N LEU A 357 18.10 -10.18 -32.48
CA LEU A 357 17.40 -10.63 -33.68
C LEU A 357 16.32 -9.61 -34.01
N PRO A 358 16.24 -9.11 -35.25
CA PRO A 358 15.16 -8.22 -35.66
C PRO A 358 13.79 -8.81 -35.33
N PHE A 359 12.89 -7.97 -34.85
CA PHE A 359 11.51 -8.38 -34.63
C PHE A 359 10.85 -8.73 -35.98
N PRO A 360 10.21 -9.91 -36.12
CA PRO A 360 9.67 -10.34 -37.39
C PRO A 360 8.45 -9.50 -37.82
N LYS A 361 8.26 -9.33 -39.13
CA LYS A 361 7.04 -8.72 -39.69
C LYS A 361 5.86 -9.70 -39.63
N LEU A 362 5.18 -9.74 -38.49
CA LEU A 362 4.11 -10.71 -38.18
C LEU A 362 2.93 -10.65 -39.15
N THR A 363 2.54 -9.46 -39.61
CA THR A 363 1.39 -9.27 -40.51
C THR A 363 1.54 -10.01 -41.85
N ALA A 364 2.78 -10.26 -42.28
CA ALA A 364 3.11 -10.99 -43.51
C ALA A 364 3.17 -12.52 -43.34
N MET A 365 3.06 -13.04 -42.12
CA MET A 365 3.13 -14.48 -41.84
C MET A 365 1.78 -15.18 -42.02
N SER A 366 1.82 -16.46 -42.40
CA SER A 366 0.64 -17.32 -42.40
C SER A 366 0.19 -17.64 -40.96
N SER A 367 -1.08 -18.01 -40.75
CA SER A 367 -1.57 -18.45 -39.43
C SER A 367 -0.76 -19.63 -38.87
N SER A 368 -0.32 -20.55 -39.72
CA SER A 368 0.51 -21.71 -39.31
C SER A 368 1.90 -21.28 -38.83
N ASP A 369 2.52 -20.32 -39.52
CA ASP A 369 3.82 -19.79 -39.12
C ASP A 369 3.72 -18.98 -37.83
N LEU A 370 2.65 -18.18 -37.68
CA LEU A 370 2.35 -17.46 -36.45
C LEU A 370 2.13 -18.40 -35.26
N VAL A 371 1.36 -19.49 -35.41
CA VAL A 371 1.23 -20.51 -34.37
C VAL A 371 2.60 -21.06 -33.96
N SER A 372 3.53 -21.23 -34.91
CA SER A 372 4.89 -21.67 -34.60
C SER A 372 5.70 -20.64 -33.80
N GLN A 373 5.43 -19.33 -33.97
CA GLN A 373 6.09 -18.26 -33.21
C GLN A 373 5.68 -18.22 -31.72
N LEU A 374 4.56 -18.83 -31.32
CA LEU A 374 4.19 -18.96 -29.89
C LEU A 374 5.21 -19.79 -29.08
N LYS A 375 6.07 -20.56 -29.74
CA LYS A 375 7.19 -21.30 -29.14
C LYS A 375 8.38 -20.41 -28.78
N SER A 376 8.34 -19.13 -29.17
CA SER A 376 9.41 -18.17 -28.88
C SER A 376 9.66 -18.06 -27.38
N PRO A 377 10.93 -17.96 -26.93
CA PRO A 377 11.26 -17.65 -25.54
C PRO A 377 10.91 -16.20 -25.15
N SER A 378 10.77 -15.28 -26.11
CA SER A 378 10.40 -13.87 -25.88
C SER A 378 8.92 -13.73 -25.50
N ALA A 379 8.66 -13.05 -24.38
CA ALA A 379 7.32 -12.73 -23.90
C ALA A 379 6.64 -11.68 -24.78
N VAL A 380 7.37 -10.62 -25.17
CA VAL A 380 6.87 -9.59 -26.09
C VAL A 380 6.43 -10.23 -27.40
N ARG A 381 7.27 -11.10 -27.98
CA ARG A 381 6.93 -11.79 -29.23
C ARG A 381 5.69 -12.67 -29.10
N ARG A 382 5.54 -13.43 -28.01
CA ARG A 382 4.35 -14.28 -27.81
C ARG A 382 3.06 -13.46 -27.75
N LEU A 383 3.09 -12.31 -27.07
CA LEU A 383 1.94 -11.42 -26.97
C LEU A 383 1.56 -10.81 -28.34
N GLU A 384 2.54 -10.28 -29.07
CA GLU A 384 2.36 -9.72 -30.41
C GLU A 384 1.82 -10.76 -31.41
N VAL A 385 2.40 -11.96 -31.40
CA VAL A 385 1.94 -13.10 -32.23
C VAL A 385 0.50 -13.48 -31.91
N GLN A 386 0.14 -13.53 -30.63
CA GLN A 386 -1.23 -13.82 -30.23
C GLN A 386 -2.19 -12.75 -30.75
N ARG A 387 -1.87 -11.45 -30.60
CA ARG A 387 -2.73 -10.37 -31.09
C ARG A 387 -2.92 -10.43 -32.59
N GLU A 388 -1.87 -10.73 -33.36
CA GLU A 388 -1.99 -10.92 -34.80
C GLU A 388 -2.82 -12.16 -35.15
N LEU A 389 -2.65 -13.30 -34.45
CA LEU A 389 -3.45 -14.51 -34.67
C LEU A 389 -4.95 -14.26 -34.47
N LEU A 390 -5.32 -13.59 -33.37
CA LEU A 390 -6.73 -13.29 -33.10
C LEU A 390 -7.29 -12.28 -34.09
N ALA A 391 -6.50 -11.28 -34.50
CA ALA A 391 -6.93 -10.31 -35.50
C ALA A 391 -7.19 -10.95 -36.88
N LYS A 392 -6.50 -12.04 -37.23
CA LYS A 392 -6.75 -12.80 -38.46
C LYS A 392 -8.03 -13.65 -38.43
N GLY A 393 -8.55 -13.99 -37.25
CA GLY A 393 -9.82 -14.74 -37.11
C GLY A 393 -9.83 -16.14 -37.71
N ASP A 394 -8.67 -16.78 -37.90
CA ASP A 394 -8.58 -18.10 -38.56
C ASP A 394 -8.97 -19.24 -37.61
N ALA A 395 -10.20 -19.77 -37.75
CA ALA A 395 -10.68 -20.90 -36.95
C ALA A 395 -9.82 -22.19 -37.10
N GLY A 396 -9.07 -22.33 -38.20
CA GLY A 396 -8.21 -23.48 -38.48
C GLY A 396 -7.06 -23.66 -37.50
N ILE A 397 -6.72 -22.63 -36.71
CA ILE A 397 -5.62 -22.69 -35.73
C ILE A 397 -5.97 -23.44 -34.44
N ALA A 398 -7.26 -23.71 -34.16
CA ALA A 398 -7.68 -24.35 -32.91
C ALA A 398 -6.96 -25.69 -32.66
N LYS A 399 -6.96 -26.60 -33.65
CA LYS A 399 -6.28 -27.90 -33.56
C LYS A 399 -4.75 -27.75 -33.40
N PRO A 400 -4.04 -26.93 -34.20
CA PRO A 400 -2.65 -26.57 -33.94
C PRO A 400 -2.37 -26.06 -32.52
N LEU A 401 -3.18 -25.15 -31.99
CA LEU A 401 -3.02 -24.61 -30.64
C LEU A 401 -3.20 -25.72 -29.58
N THR A 402 -4.25 -26.53 -29.67
CA THR A 402 -4.45 -27.67 -28.76
C THR A 402 -3.25 -28.64 -28.76
N ARG A 403 -2.62 -28.88 -29.91
CA ARG A 403 -1.39 -29.69 -30.00
C ARG A 403 -0.21 -29.04 -29.29
N LEU A 404 -0.05 -27.71 -29.37
CA LEU A 404 1.00 -27.01 -28.61
C LEU A 404 0.74 -27.12 -27.11
N ILE A 405 -0.50 -26.94 -26.67
CA ILE A 405 -0.88 -27.01 -25.25
C ILE A 405 -0.57 -28.39 -24.65
N LYS A 406 -0.81 -29.47 -25.40
CA LYS A 406 -0.55 -30.85 -24.98
C LYS A 406 0.92 -31.28 -25.08
N ASN A 407 1.79 -30.46 -25.68
CA ASN A 407 3.19 -30.83 -25.89
C ASN A 407 4.05 -30.49 -24.66
N SER A 408 4.32 -31.48 -23.82
CA SER A 408 5.15 -31.36 -22.61
C SER A 408 6.63 -31.02 -22.87
N ARG A 409 7.10 -31.06 -24.13
CA ARG A 409 8.46 -30.64 -24.49
C ARG A 409 8.61 -29.12 -24.66
N LEU A 410 7.49 -28.38 -24.75
CA LEU A 410 7.52 -26.92 -24.82
C LEU A 410 7.62 -26.32 -23.43
N SER A 411 8.16 -25.09 -23.35
CA SER A 411 8.15 -24.34 -22.10
C SER A 411 6.71 -24.07 -21.64
N ILE A 412 6.53 -23.85 -20.34
CA ILE A 412 5.23 -23.55 -19.76
C ILE A 412 4.67 -22.26 -20.37
N GLU A 413 5.50 -21.23 -20.55
CA GLU A 413 5.13 -19.92 -21.09
C GLU A 413 4.59 -20.01 -22.53
N SER A 414 5.19 -20.85 -23.38
CA SER A 414 4.67 -21.12 -24.72
C SER A 414 3.32 -21.83 -24.69
N ARG A 415 3.14 -22.77 -23.75
CA ARG A 415 1.86 -23.47 -23.56
C ARG A 415 0.80 -22.52 -23.00
N VAL A 416 1.14 -21.64 -22.06
CA VAL A 416 0.27 -20.56 -21.54
C VAL A 416 -0.16 -19.64 -22.68
N ALA A 417 0.77 -19.19 -23.52
CA ALA A 417 0.41 -18.37 -24.68
C ALA A 417 -0.56 -19.11 -25.60
N ALA A 418 -0.35 -20.39 -25.89
CA ALA A 418 -1.28 -21.19 -26.69
C ALA A 418 -2.66 -21.39 -26.01
N ILE A 419 -2.69 -21.62 -24.69
CA ILE A 419 -3.93 -21.72 -23.89
C ILE A 419 -4.77 -20.46 -24.06
N PHE A 420 -4.17 -19.30 -23.81
CA PHE A 420 -4.91 -18.04 -23.84
C PHE A 420 -5.17 -17.54 -25.25
N THR A 421 -4.41 -17.96 -26.26
CA THR A 421 -4.79 -17.74 -27.67
C THR A 421 -6.03 -18.56 -28.01
N LEU A 422 -6.08 -19.85 -27.64
CA LEU A 422 -7.22 -20.72 -27.90
C LEU A 422 -8.48 -20.23 -27.18
N SER A 423 -8.37 -19.85 -25.90
CA SER A 423 -9.52 -19.40 -25.11
C SER A 423 -10.11 -18.07 -25.59
N GLN A 424 -9.35 -17.27 -26.34
CA GLN A 424 -9.79 -15.97 -26.87
C GLN A 424 -10.22 -16.02 -28.33
N MET A 425 -10.25 -17.20 -28.95
CA MET A 425 -10.81 -17.34 -30.29
C MET A 425 -12.29 -16.93 -30.27
N GLU A 426 -12.73 -16.28 -31.34
CA GLU A 426 -14.10 -15.79 -31.47
C GLU A 426 -15.13 -16.91 -31.26
N GLY A 427 -16.12 -16.66 -30.40
CA GLY A 427 -17.19 -17.62 -30.09
C GLY A 427 -16.80 -18.78 -29.17
N MET A 428 -15.55 -18.87 -28.69
CA MET A 428 -15.13 -19.91 -27.75
C MET A 428 -15.90 -19.80 -26.43
N THR A 429 -16.50 -20.91 -25.98
CA THR A 429 -17.12 -21.00 -24.64
C THR A 429 -16.23 -21.75 -23.66
N ALA A 430 -16.45 -21.57 -22.35
CA ALA A 430 -15.72 -22.33 -21.33
C ALA A 430 -15.90 -23.85 -21.48
N ASP A 431 -17.08 -24.30 -21.91
CA ASP A 431 -17.38 -25.72 -22.10
C ASP A 431 -16.61 -26.31 -23.28
N GLN A 432 -16.69 -25.67 -24.45
CA GLN A 432 -15.93 -26.08 -25.64
C GLN A 432 -14.42 -26.09 -25.38
N PHE A 433 -13.93 -25.11 -24.62
CA PHE A 433 -12.52 -25.04 -24.24
C PHE A 433 -12.12 -26.22 -23.34
N LEU A 434 -12.88 -26.51 -22.28
CA LEU A 434 -12.57 -27.59 -21.33
C LEU A 434 -12.73 -28.99 -21.93
N GLU A 435 -13.73 -29.20 -22.80
CA GLU A 435 -13.96 -30.46 -23.51
C GLU A 435 -12.72 -30.94 -24.28
N ALA A 436 -11.93 -30.01 -24.83
CA ALA A 436 -10.69 -30.32 -25.55
C ALA A 436 -9.62 -31.02 -24.69
N PHE A 437 -9.75 -30.99 -23.36
CA PHE A 437 -8.77 -31.49 -22.40
C PHE A 437 -9.31 -32.59 -21.47
N VAL A 438 -10.57 -33.00 -21.58
CA VAL A 438 -11.19 -34.02 -20.70
C VAL A 438 -10.38 -35.32 -20.66
N LYS A 439 -9.91 -35.78 -21.82
CA LYS A 439 -9.17 -37.04 -21.96
C LYS A 439 -7.73 -36.97 -21.43
N ASP A 440 -7.11 -35.80 -21.51
CA ASP A 440 -5.69 -35.61 -21.21
C ASP A 440 -5.45 -34.93 -19.85
N TRP A 441 -6.52 -34.54 -19.13
CA TRP A 441 -6.44 -33.71 -17.93
C TRP A 441 -5.39 -34.16 -16.91
N ASN A 442 -5.31 -35.46 -16.66
CA ASN A 442 -4.39 -36.04 -15.67
C ASN A 442 -2.91 -35.96 -16.10
N ASP A 443 -2.63 -35.83 -17.39
CA ASP A 443 -1.29 -35.72 -17.97
C ASP A 443 -0.83 -34.26 -18.10
N LEU A 444 -1.70 -33.29 -17.81
CA LEU A 444 -1.46 -31.86 -17.98
C LEU A 444 -1.27 -31.12 -16.64
N LYS A 445 -0.83 -31.81 -15.58
CA LYS A 445 -0.79 -31.29 -14.20
C LYS A 445 -0.10 -29.93 -14.09
N GLU A 446 1.02 -29.74 -14.78
CA GLU A 446 1.83 -28.53 -14.75
C GLU A 446 1.16 -27.30 -15.38
N ILE A 447 0.09 -27.48 -16.15
CA ILE A 447 -0.68 -26.38 -16.77
C ILE A 447 -2.16 -26.33 -16.34
N GLN A 448 -2.60 -27.21 -15.43
CA GLN A 448 -3.99 -27.22 -14.97
C GLN A 448 -4.42 -25.86 -14.43
N GLN A 449 -3.56 -25.17 -13.67
CA GLN A 449 -3.85 -23.81 -13.19
C GLN A 449 -4.23 -22.83 -14.32
N TYR A 450 -3.59 -22.92 -15.48
CA TYR A 450 -3.81 -22.01 -16.60
C TYR A 450 -5.05 -22.39 -17.41
N LEU A 451 -5.29 -23.70 -17.58
CA LEU A 451 -6.53 -24.21 -18.18
C LEU A 451 -7.74 -23.80 -17.35
N THR A 452 -7.65 -23.97 -16.02
CA THR A 452 -8.70 -23.57 -15.09
C THR A 452 -8.91 -22.06 -15.06
N ARG A 453 -7.83 -21.26 -15.08
CA ARG A 453 -7.93 -19.80 -15.19
C ARG A 453 -8.62 -19.36 -16.48
N ALA A 454 -8.24 -19.91 -17.63
CA ALA A 454 -8.84 -19.58 -18.92
C ALA A 454 -10.33 -19.93 -18.96
N ALA A 455 -10.73 -21.09 -18.43
CA ALA A 455 -12.14 -21.46 -18.29
C ALA A 455 -12.90 -20.52 -17.35
N GLY A 456 -12.28 -20.12 -16.23
CA GLY A 456 -12.85 -19.12 -15.33
C GLY A 456 -13.06 -17.77 -16.02
N ASP A 457 -12.07 -17.29 -16.78
CA ASP A 457 -12.15 -16.02 -17.52
C ASP A 457 -13.28 -16.03 -18.56
N LEU A 458 -13.45 -17.14 -19.29
CA LEU A 458 -14.58 -17.37 -20.20
C LEU A 458 -15.93 -17.40 -19.47
N GLY A 459 -15.99 -18.05 -18.31
CA GLY A 459 -17.18 -18.17 -17.48
C GLY A 459 -18.37 -18.84 -18.19
N GLY A 460 -19.57 -18.65 -17.64
CA GLY A 460 -20.80 -19.15 -18.25
C GLY A 460 -21.14 -20.60 -17.90
N VAL A 461 -22.08 -21.20 -18.62
CA VAL A 461 -22.59 -22.55 -18.31
C VAL A 461 -21.69 -23.62 -18.93
N VAL A 462 -21.39 -24.67 -18.15
CA VAL A 462 -20.56 -25.80 -18.59
C VAL A 462 -21.22 -27.15 -18.33
N SER A 463 -20.90 -28.15 -19.15
CA SER A 463 -21.31 -29.54 -18.99
C SER A 463 -20.77 -30.16 -17.69
N SER A 464 -21.35 -31.29 -17.29
CA SER A 464 -20.89 -32.04 -16.10
C SER A 464 -19.44 -32.52 -16.24
N ASP A 465 -19.02 -32.92 -17.44
CA ASP A 465 -17.65 -33.39 -17.71
C ASP A 465 -16.63 -32.25 -17.58
N SER A 466 -16.94 -31.08 -18.14
CA SER A 466 -16.13 -29.86 -17.98
C SER A 466 -16.08 -29.39 -16.53
N LEU A 467 -17.21 -29.39 -15.82
CA LEU A 467 -17.25 -29.05 -14.40
C LEU A 467 -16.38 -29.98 -13.56
N ASN A 468 -16.37 -31.28 -13.86
CA ASN A 468 -15.55 -32.26 -13.18
C ASN A 468 -14.04 -31.95 -13.30
N LEU A 469 -13.58 -31.31 -14.39
CA LEU A 469 -12.18 -30.86 -14.50
C LEU A 469 -11.87 -29.74 -13.50
N VAL A 470 -12.76 -28.76 -13.36
CA VAL A 470 -12.61 -27.67 -12.37
C VAL A 470 -12.67 -28.22 -10.94
N GLN A 471 -13.55 -29.20 -10.68
CA GLN A 471 -13.62 -29.87 -9.38
C GLN A 471 -12.35 -30.67 -9.06
N LYS A 472 -11.74 -31.33 -10.06
CA LYS A 472 -10.43 -31.98 -9.90
C LYS A 472 -9.33 -30.95 -9.60
N ALA A 473 -9.32 -29.81 -10.29
CA ALA A 473 -8.39 -28.71 -10.02
C ALA A 473 -8.52 -28.21 -8.57
N LEU A 474 -9.75 -28.11 -8.07
CA LEU A 474 -10.05 -27.71 -6.69
C LEU A 474 -9.50 -28.69 -5.64
N GLN A 475 -9.33 -29.97 -6.01
CA GLN A 475 -8.74 -31.00 -5.14
C GLN A 475 -7.22 -31.16 -5.31
N SER A 476 -6.59 -30.43 -6.24
CA SER A 476 -5.14 -30.50 -6.53
C SER A 476 -4.27 -30.41 -5.27
N GLU A 477 -3.05 -30.96 -5.32
CA GLU A 477 -2.02 -30.71 -4.30
C GLU A 477 -1.26 -29.39 -4.56
N ASP A 478 -1.38 -28.82 -5.75
CA ASP A 478 -0.83 -27.51 -6.09
C ASP A 478 -1.79 -26.39 -5.69
N ASP A 479 -1.34 -25.54 -4.76
CA ASP A 479 -2.15 -24.45 -4.20
C ASP A 479 -2.48 -23.37 -5.24
N ARG A 480 -1.62 -23.15 -6.23
CA ARG A 480 -1.92 -22.20 -7.33
C ARG A 480 -3.05 -22.70 -8.21
N THR A 481 -3.05 -23.99 -8.55
CA THR A 481 -4.16 -24.66 -9.24
C THR A 481 -5.44 -24.59 -8.42
N ARG A 482 -5.35 -24.84 -7.10
CA ARG A 482 -6.49 -24.73 -6.19
C ARG A 482 -7.07 -23.31 -6.15
N LEU A 483 -6.22 -22.29 -6.09
CA LEU A 483 -6.62 -20.88 -6.12
C LEU A 483 -7.41 -20.56 -7.41
N GLN A 484 -6.87 -20.95 -8.57
CA GLN A 484 -7.56 -20.73 -9.85
C GLN A 484 -8.87 -21.52 -9.94
N ALA A 485 -8.94 -22.72 -9.35
CA ALA A 485 -10.18 -23.49 -9.27
C ALA A 485 -11.25 -22.78 -8.42
N VAL A 486 -10.89 -22.15 -7.30
CA VAL A 486 -11.84 -21.34 -6.52
C VAL A 486 -12.41 -20.19 -7.37
N VAL A 487 -11.56 -19.48 -8.11
CA VAL A 487 -11.98 -18.40 -9.02
C VAL A 487 -12.87 -18.94 -10.14
N ALA A 488 -12.51 -20.07 -10.74
CA ALA A 488 -13.29 -20.70 -11.81
C ALA A 488 -14.66 -21.16 -11.31
N MET A 489 -14.75 -21.82 -10.15
CA MET A 489 -16.01 -22.28 -9.56
C MET A 489 -17.01 -21.14 -9.27
N MET A 490 -16.52 -19.91 -9.08
CA MET A 490 -17.37 -18.72 -8.94
C MET A 490 -17.95 -18.26 -10.30
N ARG A 491 -17.25 -18.51 -11.41
CA ARG A 491 -17.53 -17.92 -12.73
C ARG A 491 -18.18 -18.91 -13.70
N VAL A 492 -17.86 -20.20 -13.58
CA VAL A 492 -18.54 -21.27 -14.34
C VAL A 492 -19.77 -21.72 -13.56
N VAL A 493 -20.93 -21.69 -14.22
CA VAL A 493 -22.22 -21.95 -13.60
C VAL A 493 -22.74 -23.30 -14.07
N ASN A 494 -23.14 -24.15 -13.14
CA ASN A 494 -23.96 -25.32 -13.41
C ASN A 494 -24.97 -25.40 -12.25
N PRO A 495 -26.20 -25.93 -12.44
CA PRO A 495 -27.10 -26.29 -11.33
C PRO A 495 -26.54 -27.35 -10.34
N ALA A 496 -25.23 -27.51 -10.26
CA ALA A 496 -24.55 -28.41 -9.35
C ALA A 496 -24.79 -27.98 -7.90
N LYS A 497 -25.48 -28.86 -7.16
CA LYS A 497 -25.60 -28.78 -5.71
C LYS A 497 -24.19 -28.86 -5.09
N ASN A 498 -23.96 -28.18 -3.97
CA ASN A 498 -22.81 -28.37 -3.07
C ASN A 498 -21.48 -27.66 -3.43
N VAL A 499 -21.45 -26.66 -4.33
CA VAL A 499 -20.22 -25.89 -4.64
C VAL A 499 -19.60 -25.26 -3.39
N THR A 500 -20.42 -24.67 -2.53
CA THR A 500 -20.02 -24.05 -1.25
C THR A 500 -19.19 -24.99 -0.38
N ALA A 501 -19.69 -26.21 -0.14
CA ALA A 501 -18.97 -27.17 0.71
C ALA A 501 -17.66 -27.65 0.06
N GLN A 502 -17.62 -27.76 -1.28
CA GLN A 502 -16.39 -28.12 -1.99
C GLN A 502 -15.32 -27.04 -1.84
N ILE A 503 -15.67 -25.75 -1.99
CA ILE A 503 -14.75 -24.62 -1.77
C ILE A 503 -14.26 -24.63 -0.32
N LEU A 504 -15.17 -24.75 0.66
CA LEU A 504 -14.79 -24.78 2.08
C LEU A 504 -13.87 -25.96 2.41
N LYS A 505 -14.07 -27.13 1.81
CA LYS A 505 -13.17 -28.28 1.98
C LYS A 505 -11.78 -28.02 1.36
N ALA A 506 -11.74 -27.37 0.21
CA ALA A 506 -10.49 -27.03 -0.47
C ALA A 506 -9.66 -26.03 0.35
N VAL A 507 -10.32 -25.06 0.96
CA VAL A 507 -9.70 -24.07 1.86
C VAL A 507 -9.05 -24.74 3.08
N ASP A 508 -9.77 -25.64 3.75
CA ASP A 508 -9.25 -26.36 4.93
C ASP A 508 -8.01 -27.20 4.60
N LYS A 509 -7.98 -27.79 3.39
CA LYS A 509 -6.85 -28.58 2.90
C LYS A 509 -5.61 -27.72 2.64
N ALA A 510 -5.78 -26.52 2.08
CA ALA A 510 -4.65 -25.66 1.69
C ALA A 510 -3.96 -24.99 2.88
N GLN A 511 -4.71 -24.58 3.90
CA GLN A 511 -4.22 -23.73 5.00
C GLN A 511 -3.46 -22.46 4.53
N ASP A 512 -3.82 -21.93 3.36
CA ASP A 512 -3.20 -20.75 2.74
C ASP A 512 -4.13 -19.53 2.83
N LEU A 513 -3.62 -18.41 3.37
CA LEU A 513 -4.41 -17.19 3.62
C LEU A 513 -4.98 -16.55 2.35
N ARG A 514 -4.29 -16.68 1.21
CA ARG A 514 -4.76 -16.10 -0.05
C ARG A 514 -5.86 -16.94 -0.67
N ILE A 515 -5.75 -18.28 -0.62
CA ILE A 515 -6.86 -19.16 -0.99
C ILE A 515 -8.09 -18.90 -0.10
N GLN A 516 -7.87 -18.72 1.21
CA GLN A 516 -8.94 -18.34 2.13
C GLN A 516 -9.61 -17.01 1.73
N ASN A 517 -8.82 -15.97 1.45
CA ASN A 517 -9.34 -14.65 1.05
C ASN A 517 -10.14 -14.71 -0.27
N THR A 518 -9.59 -15.34 -1.31
CA THR A 518 -10.27 -15.53 -2.60
C THR A 518 -11.54 -16.36 -2.44
N ALA A 519 -11.53 -17.39 -1.58
CA ALA A 519 -12.71 -18.20 -1.29
C ALA A 519 -13.83 -17.40 -0.62
N ILE A 520 -13.52 -16.45 0.27
CA ILE A 520 -14.55 -15.58 0.87
C ILE A 520 -15.26 -14.79 -0.24
N GLY A 521 -14.52 -14.17 -1.16
CA GLY A 521 -15.10 -13.45 -2.30
C GLY A 521 -15.95 -14.36 -3.19
N ALA A 522 -15.45 -15.55 -3.52
CA ALA A 522 -16.18 -16.55 -4.29
C ALA A 522 -17.49 -16.97 -3.63
N LEU A 523 -17.47 -17.26 -2.33
CA LEU A 523 -18.66 -17.68 -1.56
C LEU A 523 -19.70 -16.56 -1.46
N VAL A 524 -19.27 -15.29 -1.31
CA VAL A 524 -20.17 -14.13 -1.34
C VAL A 524 -20.84 -13.99 -2.70
N LYS A 525 -20.09 -14.18 -3.79
CA LYS A 525 -20.62 -14.11 -5.15
C LYS A 525 -21.59 -15.26 -5.45
N ILE A 526 -21.30 -16.47 -4.99
CA ILE A 526 -22.19 -17.63 -5.10
C ILE A 526 -23.46 -17.42 -4.28
N GLY A 527 -23.34 -16.92 -3.05
CA GLY A 527 -24.47 -16.51 -2.22
C GLY A 527 -25.40 -17.64 -1.77
N ASP A 528 -24.87 -18.86 -1.62
CA ASP A 528 -25.58 -20.05 -1.11
C ASP A 528 -25.66 -19.99 0.43
N VAL A 529 -26.63 -19.23 0.92
CA VAL A 529 -26.80 -18.91 2.35
C VAL A 529 -27.05 -20.16 3.19
N GLU A 530 -27.87 -21.09 2.71
CA GLU A 530 -28.20 -22.32 3.45
C GLU A 530 -26.93 -23.15 3.74
N SER A 531 -26.11 -23.38 2.72
CA SER A 531 -24.86 -24.13 2.90
C SER A 531 -23.89 -23.38 3.82
N LEU A 532 -23.78 -22.06 3.71
CA LEU A 532 -22.93 -21.26 4.61
C LEU A 532 -23.39 -21.31 6.07
N LEU A 533 -24.71 -21.26 6.33
CA LEU A 533 -25.28 -21.36 7.68
C LEU A 533 -25.01 -22.73 8.33
N SER A 534 -24.92 -23.80 7.54
CA SER A 534 -24.53 -25.13 8.03
C SER A 534 -23.03 -25.28 8.35
N HIS A 535 -22.20 -24.27 8.02
CA HIS A 535 -20.74 -24.30 8.17
C HIS A 535 -20.18 -23.13 8.99
N THR A 536 -20.96 -22.53 9.89
CA THR A 536 -20.52 -21.38 10.73
C THR A 536 -19.37 -21.70 11.69
N ASN A 537 -19.05 -22.97 11.89
CA ASN A 537 -17.83 -23.39 12.58
C ASN A 537 -16.55 -23.00 11.79
N LYS A 538 -16.64 -22.85 10.47
CA LYS A 538 -15.53 -22.44 9.60
C LYS A 538 -15.42 -20.92 9.51
N TRP A 539 -14.22 -20.39 9.74
CA TRP A 539 -13.96 -18.94 9.69
C TRP A 539 -14.29 -18.32 8.33
N THR A 540 -13.91 -18.98 7.23
CA THR A 540 -14.20 -18.54 5.85
C THR A 540 -15.70 -18.40 5.59
N ALA A 541 -16.52 -19.33 6.10
CA ALA A 541 -17.97 -19.25 5.97
C ALA A 541 -18.56 -18.09 6.77
N ARG A 542 -18.07 -17.86 8.01
CA ARG A 542 -18.48 -16.70 8.82
C ARG A 542 -18.16 -15.37 8.13
N LEU A 543 -16.95 -15.23 7.57
CA LEU A 543 -16.57 -14.02 6.85
C LEU A 543 -17.35 -13.79 5.55
N ALA A 544 -17.77 -14.86 4.88
CA ALA A 544 -18.69 -14.76 3.74
C ALA A 544 -20.07 -14.28 4.18
N LEU A 545 -20.64 -14.88 5.24
CA LEU A 545 -21.93 -14.45 5.82
C LEU A 545 -21.92 -12.99 6.29
N MET A 546 -20.80 -12.54 6.87
CA MET A 546 -20.53 -11.16 7.27
C MET A 546 -20.59 -10.13 6.13
N ARG A 547 -20.54 -10.57 4.87
CA ARG A 547 -20.59 -9.74 3.65
C ARG A 547 -21.90 -9.91 2.88
N LEU A 548 -22.85 -10.68 3.41
CA LEU A 548 -24.15 -10.95 2.80
C LEU A 548 -25.26 -10.26 3.59
N HIS A 549 -25.54 -9.01 3.26
CA HIS A 549 -26.67 -8.24 3.79
C HIS A 549 -28.01 -8.75 3.22
N ARG A 550 -28.49 -9.88 3.77
CA ARG A 550 -29.74 -10.54 3.37
C ARG A 550 -30.58 -10.94 4.60
N PRO A 551 -31.91 -10.81 4.58
CA PRO A 551 -32.78 -11.21 5.70
C PRO A 551 -32.65 -12.70 6.08
N GLU A 552 -32.39 -13.60 5.13
CA GLU A 552 -32.23 -15.03 5.39
C GLU A 552 -30.97 -15.33 6.22
N VAL A 553 -29.91 -14.52 6.07
CA VAL A 553 -28.70 -14.62 6.90
C VAL A 553 -29.01 -14.20 8.33
N VAL A 554 -29.67 -13.05 8.52
CA VAL A 554 -29.99 -12.51 9.85
C VAL A 554 -30.91 -13.47 10.61
N SER A 555 -31.97 -13.96 9.98
CA SER A 555 -32.91 -14.90 10.59
C SER A 555 -32.26 -16.25 10.90
N GLY A 556 -31.46 -16.81 9.98
CA GLY A 556 -30.73 -18.06 10.19
C GLY A 556 -29.71 -17.99 11.33
N ILE A 557 -28.92 -16.91 11.40
CA ILE A 557 -27.98 -16.69 12.51
C ILE A 557 -28.71 -16.49 13.83
N THR A 558 -29.82 -15.74 13.83
CA THR A 558 -30.65 -15.52 15.02
C THR A 558 -31.23 -16.83 15.57
N ALA A 559 -31.68 -17.74 14.69
CA ALA A 559 -32.13 -19.07 15.09
C ALA A 559 -31.00 -19.90 15.71
N ASN A 560 -29.83 -19.93 15.08
CA ASN A 560 -28.66 -20.68 15.56
C ASN A 560 -28.12 -20.13 16.89
N LEU A 561 -28.20 -18.82 17.10
CA LEU A 561 -27.76 -18.17 18.34
C LEU A 561 -28.48 -18.69 19.58
N GLN A 562 -29.76 -19.06 19.45
CA GLN A 562 -30.54 -19.61 20.56
C GLN A 562 -30.03 -20.97 21.04
N GLN A 563 -29.36 -21.73 20.17
CA GLN A 563 -28.91 -23.11 20.43
C GLN A 563 -27.41 -23.20 20.72
N SER A 564 -26.60 -22.31 20.13
CA SER A 564 -25.14 -22.25 20.28
C SER A 564 -24.67 -21.95 21.72
N LYS A 565 -23.44 -22.32 22.09
CA LYS A 565 -22.79 -22.01 23.38
C LYS A 565 -21.33 -21.57 23.18
N GLY A 566 -20.73 -20.96 24.20
CA GLY A 566 -19.29 -20.65 24.24
C GLY A 566 -18.78 -19.83 23.04
N SER A 567 -17.64 -20.24 22.47
CA SER A 567 -16.98 -19.55 21.35
C SER A 567 -17.78 -19.55 20.05
N GLU A 568 -18.59 -20.58 19.80
CA GLU A 568 -19.47 -20.63 18.63
C GLU A 568 -20.49 -19.50 18.67
N ARG A 569 -21.11 -19.28 19.84
CA ARG A 569 -22.07 -18.19 20.05
C ARG A 569 -21.45 -16.83 19.79
N LEU A 570 -20.22 -16.59 20.27
CA LEU A 570 -19.51 -15.33 20.02
C LEU A 570 -19.19 -15.13 18.53
N GLY A 571 -18.86 -16.19 17.79
CA GLY A 571 -18.68 -16.12 16.34
C GLY A 571 -19.97 -15.77 15.58
N LEU A 572 -21.13 -16.23 16.06
CA LEU A 572 -22.43 -15.83 15.50
C LEU A 572 -22.79 -14.38 15.85
N VAL A 573 -22.47 -13.93 17.06
CA VAL A 573 -22.59 -12.51 17.48
C VAL A 573 -21.74 -11.60 16.59
N GLU A 574 -20.53 -12.03 16.23
CA GLU A 574 -19.66 -11.29 15.32
C GLU A 574 -20.28 -11.09 13.93
N ILE A 575 -20.95 -12.12 13.40
CA ILE A 575 -21.67 -12.01 12.11
C ILE A 575 -22.76 -10.94 12.20
N LEU A 576 -23.60 -11.01 13.24
CA LEU A 576 -24.65 -10.00 13.46
C LEU A 576 -24.09 -8.60 13.68
N ALA A 577 -23.01 -8.46 14.45
CA ALA A 577 -22.37 -7.19 14.71
C ALA A 577 -21.83 -6.55 13.42
N ARG A 578 -21.20 -7.36 12.54
CA ARG A 578 -20.74 -6.89 11.23
C ARG A 578 -21.90 -6.46 10.35
N LEU A 579 -22.97 -7.24 10.33
CA LEU A 579 -24.16 -6.96 9.52
C LEU A 579 -25.03 -5.85 10.10
N PHE A 580 -24.77 -5.32 11.31
CA PHE A 580 -25.58 -4.24 11.89
C PHE A 580 -25.64 -3.02 10.97
N HIS A 581 -24.53 -2.73 10.28
CA HIS A 581 -24.46 -1.70 9.24
C HIS A 581 -24.20 -2.35 7.88
N ARG A 582 -24.50 -1.63 6.81
CA ARG A 582 -23.97 -1.85 5.45
C ARG A 582 -23.09 -0.67 5.03
N GLU A 583 -22.33 -0.86 3.95
CA GLU A 583 -21.55 0.22 3.35
C GLU A 583 -22.52 1.21 2.68
N SER A 584 -22.38 2.50 3.01
CA SER A 584 -23.19 3.53 2.37
C SER A 584 -22.79 3.70 0.91
N LYS A 585 -23.71 4.23 0.10
CA LYS A 585 -23.35 4.67 -1.25
C LYS A 585 -22.22 5.70 -1.16
N TRP A 586 -21.17 5.51 -1.96
CA TRP A 586 -20.08 6.48 -2.03
C TRP A 586 -20.57 7.77 -2.68
N ASP A 587 -20.46 8.88 -1.95
CA ASP A 587 -20.98 10.19 -2.36
C ASP A 587 -20.01 11.01 -3.23
N LEU A 588 -18.79 10.50 -3.43
CA LEU A 588 -17.71 11.08 -4.24
C LEU A 588 -17.20 12.45 -3.74
N LYS A 589 -17.70 12.92 -2.60
CA LYS A 589 -17.32 14.22 -2.03
C LYS A 589 -16.17 14.09 -1.05
N ALA A 590 -16.09 12.95 -0.38
CA ALA A 590 -15.10 12.71 0.66
C ALA A 590 -14.07 11.66 0.23
N TRP A 591 -12.80 12.08 0.21
CA TRP A 591 -11.63 11.20 0.31
C TRP A 591 -11.10 11.31 1.75
N TRP A 592 -10.67 10.19 2.35
CA TRP A 592 -10.22 10.12 3.75
C TRP A 592 -8.94 10.92 4.05
N GLY A 593 -8.36 11.60 3.06
CA GLY A 593 -7.10 12.33 3.23
C GLY A 593 -5.90 11.40 3.14
N THR A 594 -4.72 11.93 3.46
CA THR A 594 -3.49 11.13 3.49
C THR A 594 -3.47 10.10 4.62
N ARG A 595 -4.38 10.22 5.61
CA ARG A 595 -4.50 9.33 6.77
C ARG A 595 -5.90 8.71 6.81
N PRO A 596 -6.03 7.42 6.48
CA PRO A 596 -7.33 6.75 6.49
C PRO A 596 -7.94 6.60 7.89
N ASP A 597 -9.27 6.40 7.93
CA ASP A 597 -9.99 5.98 9.13
C ASP A 597 -9.55 4.57 9.56
N ASP A 598 -8.94 4.45 10.73
CA ASP A 598 -8.30 3.24 11.22
C ASP A 598 -9.25 2.24 11.91
N ARG A 599 -10.53 2.60 12.00
CA ARG A 599 -11.52 1.82 12.76
C ARG A 599 -12.02 0.59 11.98
N GLY A 600 -12.21 0.69 10.66
CA GLY A 600 -12.85 -0.35 9.84
C GLY A 600 -14.26 -0.75 10.31
N PRO A 601 -14.91 -1.75 9.72
CA PRO A 601 -14.59 -2.41 8.45
C PRO A 601 -15.17 -1.66 7.23
N TYR A 602 -16.10 -0.74 7.45
CA TYR A 602 -16.79 0.03 6.42
C TYR A 602 -16.07 1.36 6.23
N PHE A 603 -16.09 1.90 5.02
CA PHE A 603 -15.66 3.28 4.80
C PHE A 603 -16.66 4.25 5.43
N ALA A 604 -17.95 4.02 5.20
CA ALA A 604 -19.04 4.76 5.80
C ALA A 604 -20.18 3.77 6.16
N PRO A 605 -20.40 3.51 7.46
CA PRO A 605 -21.50 2.64 7.88
C PRO A 605 -22.85 3.35 7.75
N GLU A 606 -23.85 2.65 7.23
CA GLU A 606 -25.26 3.06 7.27
C GLU A 606 -26.13 1.91 7.83
N THR A 607 -27.24 2.25 8.49
CA THR A 607 -28.24 1.25 8.88
C THR A 607 -29.03 0.79 7.66
N TRP A 608 -29.64 -0.38 7.78
CA TRP A 608 -30.45 -1.01 6.74
C TRP A 608 -31.65 -1.76 7.34
N GLU A 609 -32.46 -2.37 6.51
CA GLU A 609 -33.80 -2.88 6.84
C GLU A 609 -33.80 -3.90 8.00
N GLU A 610 -32.74 -4.71 8.12
CA GLU A 610 -32.61 -5.73 9.17
C GLU A 610 -31.95 -5.24 10.46
N THR A 611 -31.50 -3.98 10.53
CA THR A 611 -30.79 -3.44 11.72
C THR A 611 -31.58 -3.62 13.00
N GLY A 612 -32.91 -3.44 12.95
CA GLY A 612 -33.80 -3.64 14.09
C GLY A 612 -33.86 -5.10 14.56
N ASN A 613 -33.92 -6.06 13.63
CA ASN A 613 -33.91 -7.49 13.92
C ASN A 613 -32.57 -7.93 14.53
N ILE A 614 -31.47 -7.42 13.96
CA ILE A 614 -30.11 -7.64 14.47
C ILE A 614 -29.99 -7.11 15.91
N LYS A 615 -30.45 -5.88 16.16
CA LYS A 615 -30.48 -5.29 17.50
C LYS A 615 -31.20 -6.19 18.49
N ALA A 616 -32.42 -6.63 18.18
CA ALA A 616 -33.21 -7.50 19.05
C ALA A 616 -32.51 -8.83 19.33
N ALA A 617 -31.86 -9.43 18.32
CA ALA A 617 -31.11 -10.66 18.47
C ALA A 617 -29.89 -10.50 19.39
N LEU A 618 -29.13 -9.41 19.24
CA LEU A 618 -27.98 -9.09 20.08
C LEU A 618 -28.39 -8.87 21.55
N GLU A 619 -29.45 -8.10 21.80
CA GLU A 619 -29.99 -7.85 23.15
C GLU A 619 -30.47 -9.15 23.82
N SER A 620 -31.17 -10.01 23.08
CA SER A 620 -31.69 -11.28 23.58
C SER A 620 -30.58 -12.24 24.01
N VAL A 621 -29.47 -12.27 23.27
CA VAL A 621 -28.31 -13.12 23.57
C VAL A 621 -27.51 -12.55 24.74
N PHE A 622 -27.26 -11.25 24.75
CA PHE A 622 -26.40 -10.59 25.74
C PHE A 622 -26.84 -10.89 27.19
N ASN A 623 -28.14 -10.83 27.45
CA ASN A 623 -28.72 -11.06 28.78
C ASN A 623 -28.55 -12.50 29.28
N ARG A 624 -28.19 -13.44 28.39
CA ARG A 624 -27.98 -14.87 28.70
C ARG A 624 -26.49 -15.22 28.83
N LEU A 625 -25.58 -14.27 28.60
CA LEU A 625 -24.14 -14.48 28.69
C LEU A 625 -23.62 -14.33 30.11
N VAL A 626 -22.56 -15.07 30.44
CA VAL A 626 -21.76 -14.82 31.64
C VAL A 626 -20.93 -13.53 31.46
N LYS A 627 -20.53 -12.88 32.57
CA LYS A 627 -19.83 -11.57 32.55
C LYS A 627 -18.58 -11.53 31.64
N THR A 628 -17.82 -12.61 31.60
CA THR A 628 -16.62 -12.70 30.75
C THR A 628 -16.97 -12.66 29.26
N ASP A 629 -18.01 -13.36 28.84
CA ASP A 629 -18.46 -13.36 27.44
C ASP A 629 -19.27 -12.11 27.08
N GLN A 630 -19.96 -11.49 28.04
CA GLN A 630 -20.54 -10.15 27.89
C GLN A 630 -19.47 -9.11 27.52
N SER A 631 -18.32 -9.16 28.20
CA SER A 631 -17.21 -8.24 27.92
C SER A 631 -16.62 -8.46 26.52
N LYS A 632 -16.47 -9.72 26.09
CA LYS A 632 -16.03 -10.06 24.73
C LYS A 632 -17.03 -9.57 23.68
N MET A 633 -18.33 -9.76 23.93
CA MET A 633 -19.38 -9.27 23.05
C MET A 633 -19.33 -7.75 22.90
N LEU A 634 -19.18 -6.99 23.99
CA LEU A 634 -19.00 -5.53 23.92
C LEU A 634 -17.78 -5.13 23.07
N GLY A 635 -16.67 -5.86 23.19
CA GLY A 635 -15.50 -5.68 22.33
C GLY A 635 -15.82 -5.89 20.84
N ILE A 636 -16.52 -6.97 20.51
CA ILE A 636 -16.99 -7.26 19.14
C ILE A 636 -17.89 -6.15 18.60
N LEU A 637 -18.85 -5.68 19.41
CA LEU A 637 -19.77 -4.60 19.05
C LEU A 637 -19.01 -3.29 18.80
N GLY A 638 -18.09 -2.92 19.68
CA GLY A 638 -17.26 -1.73 19.52
C GLY A 638 -16.36 -1.79 18.28
N LEU A 639 -15.75 -2.94 18.02
CA LEU A 639 -14.92 -3.17 16.83
C LEU A 639 -15.73 -3.01 15.53
N ASN A 640 -17.01 -3.41 15.55
CA ASN A 640 -17.94 -3.30 14.43
C ASN A 640 -18.73 -1.97 14.40
N ARG A 641 -18.38 -1.02 15.28
CA ARG A 641 -19.05 0.29 15.44
C ARG A 641 -20.54 0.20 15.73
N VAL A 642 -21.01 -0.88 16.36
CA VAL A 642 -22.40 -0.98 16.81
C VAL A 642 -22.61 0.01 17.95
N PRO A 643 -23.65 0.88 17.90
CA PRO A 643 -23.92 1.85 18.96
C PRO A 643 -24.44 1.14 20.20
N VAL A 644 -23.54 0.73 21.10
CA VAL A 644 -23.86 0.02 22.36
C VAL A 644 -24.86 0.80 23.21
N SER A 645 -24.81 2.14 23.17
CA SER A 645 -25.75 3.02 23.86
C SER A 645 -27.21 2.86 23.42
N GLU A 646 -27.44 2.31 22.22
CA GLU A 646 -28.78 2.06 21.70
C GLU A 646 -29.29 0.66 22.04
N LEU A 647 -28.49 -0.18 22.73
CA LEU A 647 -28.84 -1.54 23.08
C LEU A 647 -29.28 -1.68 24.55
N SER A 648 -30.32 -2.48 24.77
CA SER A 648 -30.90 -2.79 26.08
C SER A 648 -30.16 -3.96 26.77
N LEU A 649 -28.94 -3.72 27.27
CA LEU A 649 -28.03 -4.77 27.75
C LEU A 649 -28.06 -5.03 29.28
N GLY A 650 -28.93 -4.41 30.05
CA GLY A 650 -28.98 -4.58 31.52
C GLY A 650 -27.80 -3.93 32.28
N LYS A 651 -27.54 -4.34 33.54
CA LYS A 651 -26.46 -3.78 34.38
C LYS A 651 -25.08 -4.28 33.91
N GLN A 652 -24.34 -3.41 33.26
CA GLN A 652 -22.99 -3.66 32.75
C GLN A 652 -21.90 -3.31 33.77
N ASP A 653 -20.71 -3.92 33.62
CA ASP A 653 -19.49 -3.41 34.27
C ASP A 653 -19.18 -2.02 33.68
N PRO A 654 -19.24 -0.95 34.49
CA PRO A 654 -18.99 0.40 34.01
C PRO A 654 -17.61 0.58 33.36
N PHE A 655 -16.60 -0.22 33.75
CA PHE A 655 -15.26 -0.17 33.15
C PHE A 655 -15.25 -0.65 31.71
N VAL A 656 -15.93 -1.76 31.43
CA VAL A 656 -15.96 -2.34 30.08
C VAL A 656 -16.73 -1.44 29.12
N ILE A 657 -17.85 -0.84 29.57
CA ILE A 657 -18.54 0.18 28.78
C ILE A 657 -17.59 1.35 28.51
N ALA A 658 -16.95 1.87 29.54
CA ALA A 658 -16.08 3.04 29.39
C ALA A 658 -14.94 2.77 28.41
N LEU A 659 -14.37 1.56 28.40
CA LEU A 659 -13.27 1.17 27.51
C LEU A 659 -13.73 1.03 26.04
N ALA A 660 -14.93 0.48 25.83
CA ALA A 660 -15.52 0.27 24.51
C ALA A 660 -16.16 1.54 23.92
N THR A 661 -16.44 2.54 24.75
CA THR A 661 -17.08 3.80 24.32
C THR A 661 -16.08 4.67 23.55
N PRO A 662 -16.36 5.07 22.30
CA PRO A 662 -15.44 5.91 21.52
C PRO A 662 -15.22 7.31 22.11
N SER A 663 -16.26 7.88 22.72
CA SER A 663 -16.24 9.20 23.38
C SER A 663 -16.78 9.12 24.81
N PRO A 664 -15.99 8.63 25.78
CA PRO A 664 -16.43 8.49 27.16
C PRO A 664 -16.90 9.81 27.81
N ASP A 665 -17.98 9.76 28.59
CA ASP A 665 -18.44 10.86 29.43
C ASP A 665 -17.58 11.00 30.72
N GLU A 666 -17.86 12.03 31.55
CA GLU A 666 -17.08 12.27 32.77
C GLU A 666 -17.10 11.09 33.77
N SER A 667 -18.22 10.36 33.85
CA SER A 667 -18.33 9.19 34.73
C SER A 667 -17.43 8.08 34.24
N GLN A 668 -17.47 7.82 32.94
CA GLN A 668 -16.64 6.82 32.27
C GLN A 668 -15.15 7.19 32.31
N ILE A 669 -14.80 8.48 32.17
CA ILE A 669 -13.43 8.98 32.35
C ILE A 669 -12.91 8.67 33.76
N ARG A 670 -13.71 8.88 34.81
CA ARG A 670 -13.33 8.54 36.19
C ARG A 670 -13.07 7.03 36.35
N ILE A 671 -13.91 6.21 35.74
CA ILE A 671 -13.76 4.75 35.77
C ILE A 671 -12.47 4.31 35.08
N LEU A 672 -12.19 4.83 33.87
CA LEU A 672 -10.95 4.54 33.14
C LEU A 672 -9.71 5.01 33.91
N THR A 673 -9.78 6.19 34.52
CA THR A 673 -8.67 6.75 35.32
C THR A 673 -8.39 5.87 36.54
N GLY A 674 -9.44 5.47 37.27
CA GLY A 674 -9.31 4.56 38.41
C GLY A 674 -8.74 3.21 38.01
N ALA A 675 -9.23 2.62 36.93
CA ALA A 675 -8.75 1.34 36.41
C ALA A 675 -7.28 1.39 35.97
N ALA A 676 -6.84 2.48 35.33
CA ALA A 676 -5.44 2.64 34.94
C ALA A 676 -4.47 2.71 36.13
N LYS A 677 -4.94 3.25 37.28
CA LYS A 677 -4.14 3.40 38.50
C LYS A 677 -4.15 2.18 39.41
N ASP A 678 -5.13 1.29 39.27
CA ASP A 678 -5.34 0.14 40.14
C ASP A 678 -4.23 -0.91 39.99
N ARG A 679 -3.42 -1.09 41.05
CA ARG A 679 -2.31 -2.05 41.09
C ARG A 679 -2.77 -3.50 40.98
N SER A 680 -4.02 -3.80 41.33
CA SER A 680 -4.57 -5.16 41.29
C SER A 680 -4.98 -5.60 39.88
N ARG A 681 -5.12 -4.64 38.95
CA ARG A 681 -5.42 -4.93 37.54
C ARG A 681 -4.19 -5.36 36.76
N LEU A 682 -4.44 -6.18 35.74
CA LEU A 682 -3.42 -6.57 34.77
C LEU A 682 -2.86 -5.32 34.07
N TRP A 683 -1.55 -5.33 33.80
CA TRP A 683 -0.87 -4.21 33.15
C TRP A 683 -1.54 -3.81 31.82
N ASP A 684 -1.93 -4.80 31.01
CA ASP A 684 -2.59 -4.54 29.72
C ASP A 684 -3.95 -3.85 29.86
N GLU A 685 -4.72 -4.13 30.91
CA GLU A 685 -5.98 -3.43 31.17
C GLU A 685 -5.72 -1.98 31.58
N ARG A 686 -4.68 -1.75 32.39
CA ARG A 686 -4.29 -0.41 32.84
C ARG A 686 -3.83 0.45 31.68
N VAL A 687 -2.99 -0.11 30.81
CA VAL A 687 -2.53 0.54 29.58
C VAL A 687 -3.69 0.78 28.61
N SER A 688 -4.61 -0.17 28.48
CA SER A 688 -5.81 0.00 27.63
C SER A 688 -6.69 1.14 28.13
N ALA A 689 -6.89 1.25 29.45
CA ALA A 689 -7.65 2.35 30.05
C ALA A 689 -6.96 3.71 29.85
N TYR A 690 -5.64 3.77 30.06
CA TYR A 690 -4.82 4.96 29.80
C TYR A 690 -4.89 5.41 28.33
N ARG A 691 -4.70 4.48 27.39
CA ARG A 691 -4.77 4.77 25.95
C ARG A 691 -6.18 5.16 25.50
N ALA A 692 -7.22 4.62 26.13
CA ALA A 692 -8.60 5.02 25.86
C ALA A 692 -8.85 6.50 26.20
N LEU A 693 -8.28 6.99 27.31
CA LEU A 693 -8.33 8.41 27.68
C LEU A 693 -7.58 9.29 26.67
N GLY A 694 -6.45 8.81 26.15
CA GLY A 694 -5.66 9.53 25.13
C GLY A 694 -6.39 9.75 23.80
N ARG A 695 -7.51 9.05 23.54
CA ARG A 695 -8.35 9.28 22.35
C ARG A 695 -9.19 10.58 22.45
N LEU A 696 -9.34 11.14 23.65
CA LEU A 696 -10.19 12.31 23.92
C LEU A 696 -9.41 13.62 23.84
N GLU A 697 -8.81 13.89 22.67
CA GLU A 697 -7.96 15.05 22.34
C GLU A 697 -8.04 16.24 23.33
N GLY A 698 -7.07 16.31 24.25
CA GLY A 698 -6.89 17.43 25.17
C GLY A 698 -7.81 17.47 26.40
N LYS A 699 -8.91 16.70 26.44
CA LYS A 699 -9.89 16.73 27.55
C LYS A 699 -9.45 15.99 28.80
N THR A 700 -8.58 15.00 28.65
CA THR A 700 -8.18 14.06 29.72
C THR A 700 -6.71 14.22 30.13
N VAL A 701 -6.06 15.32 29.75
CA VAL A 701 -4.62 15.54 29.97
C VAL A 701 -4.25 15.45 31.44
N ALA A 702 -5.04 16.03 32.34
CA ALA A 702 -4.80 15.93 33.78
C ALA A 702 -4.86 14.47 34.26
N ASN A 703 -5.87 13.70 33.83
CA ASN A 703 -6.01 12.27 34.15
C ASN A 703 -4.83 11.46 33.61
N GLN A 704 -4.35 11.75 32.40
CA GLN A 704 -3.19 11.07 31.83
C GLN A 704 -1.92 11.34 32.62
N VAL A 705 -1.68 12.60 33.05
CA VAL A 705 -0.54 12.94 33.91
C VAL A 705 -0.64 12.27 35.27
N GLU A 706 -1.83 12.25 35.87
CA GLU A 706 -2.12 11.55 37.13
C GLU A 706 -1.80 10.05 37.05
N ILE A 707 -2.18 9.40 35.95
CA ILE A 707 -1.90 7.98 35.71
C ILE A 707 -0.39 7.73 35.57
N LEU A 708 0.30 8.51 34.72
CA LEU A 708 1.74 8.36 34.50
C LEU A 708 2.54 8.65 35.77
N GLY A 709 2.16 9.70 36.52
CA GLY A 709 2.75 10.02 37.81
C GLY A 709 2.57 8.88 38.81
N SER A 710 1.36 8.33 38.90
CA SER A 710 1.07 7.14 39.69
C SER A 710 1.95 5.96 39.28
N TRP A 711 2.09 5.65 37.98
CA TRP A 711 2.94 4.53 37.54
C TRP A 711 4.41 4.69 37.91
N LEU A 712 4.95 5.92 37.83
CA LEU A 712 6.30 6.24 38.30
C LEU A 712 6.45 5.99 39.81
N ASP A 713 5.44 6.35 40.61
CA ASP A 713 5.44 6.14 42.07
C ASP A 713 5.27 4.65 42.46
N GLN A 714 4.64 3.86 41.60
CA GLN A 714 4.35 2.45 41.85
C GLN A 714 5.54 1.52 41.62
N GLY A 715 6.64 1.99 41.03
CA GLY A 715 7.80 1.16 40.71
C GLY A 715 7.50 0.07 39.67
N VAL A 716 6.56 0.33 38.76
CA VAL A 716 6.38 -0.49 37.54
C VAL A 716 7.72 -0.52 36.79
N LYS A 717 8.02 -1.61 36.05
CA LYS A 717 9.30 -1.76 35.35
C LYS A 717 9.65 -0.49 34.57
N PRO A 718 10.85 0.09 34.76
CA PRO A 718 11.22 1.38 34.18
C PRO A 718 10.94 1.46 32.68
N ASP A 719 11.30 0.44 31.92
CA ASP A 719 11.14 0.42 30.46
C ASP A 719 9.67 0.47 30.00
N GLU A 720 8.74 -0.10 30.78
CA GLU A 720 7.31 -0.15 30.45
C GLU A 720 6.62 1.21 30.66
N VAL A 721 6.97 1.93 31.72
CA VAL A 721 6.44 3.27 31.99
C VAL A 721 7.08 4.31 31.08
N GLU A 722 8.38 4.16 30.82
CA GLU A 722 9.14 5.13 30.05
C GLU A 722 8.70 5.18 28.58
N LEU A 723 8.20 4.07 28.04
CA LEU A 723 7.54 4.03 26.72
C LEU A 723 6.31 4.95 26.67
N GLU A 724 5.34 4.72 27.56
CA GLU A 724 4.08 5.49 27.59
C GLU A 724 4.31 6.96 27.96
N LEU A 725 5.29 7.22 28.83
CA LEU A 725 5.70 8.57 29.21
C LEU A 725 6.32 9.32 28.02
N ASN A 726 7.27 8.71 27.31
CA ASN A 726 7.86 9.32 26.11
C ASN A 726 6.81 9.57 25.02
N ASP A 727 5.87 8.65 24.85
CA ASP A 727 4.77 8.80 23.92
C ASP A 727 3.84 9.96 24.29
N PHE A 728 3.61 10.21 25.58
CA PHE A 728 2.79 11.33 26.07
C PHE A 728 3.49 12.68 25.93
N VAL A 729 4.68 12.84 26.52
CA VAL A 729 5.34 14.16 26.64
C VAL A 729 5.74 14.76 25.30
N ASN A 730 5.81 13.94 24.24
CA ASN A 730 6.13 14.35 22.88
C ASN A 730 4.90 14.61 22.00
N GLN A 731 3.66 14.56 22.51
CA GLN A 731 2.47 14.82 21.71
C GLN A 731 2.34 16.32 21.38
N PRO A 732 2.36 16.73 20.10
CA PRO A 732 2.25 18.14 19.75
C PRO A 732 0.93 18.79 20.20
N ALA A 733 -0.16 18.01 20.26
CA ALA A 733 -1.48 18.47 20.65
C ALA A 733 -1.55 18.98 22.10
N LEU A 734 -0.67 18.51 22.99
CA LEU A 734 -0.63 18.94 24.39
C LEU A 734 -0.27 20.43 24.56
N ILE A 735 0.22 21.11 23.51
CA ILE A 735 0.45 22.56 23.54
C ILE A 735 -0.84 23.34 23.83
N LEU A 736 -1.99 22.80 23.41
CA LEU A 736 -3.30 23.39 23.70
C LEU A 736 -3.71 23.25 25.17
N SER A 737 -3.03 22.38 25.93
CA SER A 737 -3.29 22.08 27.34
C SER A 737 -2.20 22.65 28.27
N THR A 738 -1.42 23.63 27.81
CA THR A 738 -0.33 24.26 28.59
C THR A 738 -0.79 24.78 29.96
N LYS A 739 -2.01 25.35 30.04
CA LYS A 739 -2.58 25.81 31.31
C LYS A 739 -2.81 24.65 32.29
N THR A 740 -3.44 23.58 31.82
CA THR A 740 -3.67 22.35 32.60
C THR A 740 -2.35 21.72 33.04
N LEU A 741 -1.38 21.60 32.14
CA LEU A 741 -0.05 21.09 32.47
C LEU A 741 0.63 21.94 33.56
N ARG A 742 0.54 23.27 33.47
CA ARG A 742 1.11 24.15 34.50
C ARG A 742 0.40 24.00 35.84
N GLU A 743 -0.93 23.86 35.85
CA GLU A 743 -1.72 23.63 37.06
C GLU A 743 -1.33 22.31 37.74
N VAL A 744 -1.18 21.23 36.96
CA VAL A 744 -0.70 19.95 37.48
C VAL A 744 0.75 20.07 37.96
N ALA A 745 1.61 20.77 37.22
CA ALA A 745 2.99 21.00 37.63
C ALA A 745 3.11 21.71 38.99
N ALA A 746 2.18 22.64 39.29
CA ALA A 746 2.15 23.40 40.54
C ALA A 746 1.55 22.64 41.72
N LYS A 747 0.54 21.82 41.48
CA LYS A 747 -0.35 21.27 42.52
C LYS A 747 -0.34 19.74 42.64
N GLY A 748 0.20 19.05 41.64
CA GLY A 748 0.24 17.59 41.59
C GLY A 748 1.32 17.00 42.50
N SER A 749 1.34 15.67 42.55
CA SER A 749 2.42 14.93 43.23
C SER A 749 3.79 15.22 42.59
N LYS A 750 4.88 14.85 43.28
CA LYS A 750 6.24 14.96 42.73
C LYS A 750 6.37 14.34 41.33
N SER A 751 5.79 13.16 41.14
CA SER A 751 5.83 12.43 39.87
C SER A 751 4.91 13.04 38.81
N GLU A 752 3.71 13.50 39.19
CA GLU A 752 2.83 14.24 38.28
C GLU A 752 3.48 15.55 37.81
N SER A 753 4.11 16.28 38.74
CA SER A 753 4.85 17.51 38.48
C SER A 753 6.02 17.25 37.54
N ARG A 754 6.77 16.16 37.75
CA ARG A 754 7.86 15.72 36.86
C ARG A 754 7.37 15.47 35.43
N VAL A 755 6.27 14.74 35.26
CA VAL A 755 5.68 14.46 33.94
C VAL A 755 5.24 15.77 33.26
N ALA A 756 4.52 16.64 33.97
CA ALA A 756 4.06 17.91 33.43
C ALA A 756 5.21 18.85 33.03
N TRP A 757 6.25 18.98 33.87
CA TRP A 757 7.43 19.78 33.56
C TRP A 757 8.23 19.20 32.40
N ARG A 758 8.34 17.88 32.28
CA ARG A 758 9.00 17.23 31.14
C ARG A 758 8.33 17.63 29.82
N THR A 759 6.99 17.61 29.77
CA THR A 759 6.23 18.07 28.59
C THR A 759 6.48 19.55 28.29
N LEU A 760 6.38 20.43 29.31
CA LEU A 760 6.57 21.87 29.14
C LEU A 760 7.99 22.20 28.65
N LEU A 761 9.02 21.55 29.21
CA LEU A 761 10.41 21.74 28.82
C LEU A 761 10.64 21.27 27.38
N ILE A 762 10.10 20.10 26.98
CA ILE A 762 10.18 19.62 25.59
C ILE A 762 9.59 20.65 24.61
N PHE A 763 8.47 21.28 24.95
CA PHE A 763 7.86 22.32 24.09
C PHE A 763 8.75 23.55 23.91
N THR A 764 9.50 23.95 24.93
CA THR A 764 10.46 25.06 24.77
C THR A 764 11.57 24.74 23.79
N GLN A 765 11.94 23.46 23.66
CA GLN A 765 13.01 23.00 22.78
C GLN A 765 12.51 22.58 21.40
N SER A 766 11.21 22.25 21.27
CA SER A 766 10.66 21.66 20.07
C SER A 766 10.60 22.67 18.91
N PRO A 767 11.10 22.30 17.72
CA PRO A 767 10.93 23.11 16.51
C PRO A 767 9.50 23.07 15.97
N LEU A 768 8.67 22.11 16.42
CA LEU A 768 7.28 21.96 15.99
C LEU A 768 6.33 22.95 16.66
N ILE A 769 6.78 23.61 17.73
CA ILE A 769 6.00 24.60 18.47
C ILE A 769 6.40 26.00 18.01
N LYS A 770 5.42 26.85 17.69
CA LYS A 770 5.69 28.23 17.25
C LYS A 770 6.25 29.05 18.41
N GLU A 771 7.13 30.01 18.11
CA GLU A 771 7.79 30.84 19.14
C GLU A 771 6.79 31.57 20.06
N ASN A 772 5.70 32.10 19.51
CA ASN A 772 4.65 32.75 20.32
C ASN A 772 3.94 31.79 21.30
N GLN A 773 3.93 30.48 21.03
CA GLN A 773 3.41 29.45 21.94
C GLN A 773 4.44 29.04 23.00
N LYS A 774 5.74 29.22 22.74
CA LYS A 774 6.81 28.96 23.71
C LYS A 774 6.92 30.06 24.75
N THR A 775 6.72 31.32 24.36
CA THR A 775 6.88 32.49 25.23
C THR A 775 6.16 32.38 26.57
N PRO A 776 4.88 31.95 26.64
CA PRO A 776 4.19 31.76 27.92
C PRO A 776 4.89 30.76 28.85
N ILE A 777 5.42 29.67 28.31
CA ILE A 777 6.14 28.63 29.08
C ILE A 777 7.47 29.17 29.58
N LEU A 778 8.21 29.87 28.72
CA LEU A 778 9.47 30.52 29.09
C LEU A 778 9.26 31.57 30.19
N ASN A 779 8.20 32.36 30.11
CA ASN A 779 7.83 33.32 31.16
C ASN A 779 7.50 32.62 32.49
N MET A 780 6.89 31.43 32.46
CA MET A 780 6.65 30.63 33.68
C MET A 780 7.97 30.18 34.31
N ILE A 781 8.93 29.70 33.51
CA ILE A 781 10.26 29.26 33.95
C ILE A 781 11.07 30.42 34.52
N GLN A 782 10.98 31.62 33.92
CA GLN A 782 11.67 32.82 34.39
C GLN A 782 11.23 33.26 35.80
N LYS A 783 10.02 32.86 36.24
CA LYS A 783 9.53 33.12 37.60
C LYS A 783 10.17 32.21 38.66
N ASN A 784 11.17 31.41 38.30
CA ASN A 784 11.86 30.46 39.18
C ASN A 784 10.89 29.53 39.92
N PRO A 785 10.19 28.63 39.20
CA PRO A 785 9.36 27.62 39.82
C PRO A 785 10.18 26.76 40.81
N ARG A 786 9.60 26.43 41.96
CA ARG A 786 10.27 25.67 43.05
C ARG A 786 9.70 24.26 43.23
N GLU A 787 9.05 23.73 42.21
CA GLU A 787 8.51 22.37 42.25
C GLU A 787 9.62 21.35 41.95
N GLU A 788 9.78 20.33 42.80
CA GLU A 788 10.78 19.26 42.65
C GLU A 788 10.74 18.60 41.25
N GLY A 789 9.52 18.46 40.70
CA GLY A 789 9.29 17.90 39.38
C GLY A 789 10.03 18.63 38.25
N LEU A 790 10.26 19.94 38.37
CA LEU A 790 11.03 20.71 37.39
C LEU A 790 12.46 20.18 37.30
N PHE A 791 13.12 19.98 38.44
CA PHE A 791 14.51 19.57 38.51
C PHE A 791 14.69 18.10 38.13
N LEU A 792 13.74 17.25 38.51
CA LEU A 792 13.70 15.87 38.02
C LEU A 792 13.55 15.82 36.49
N ALA A 793 12.68 16.67 35.90
CA ALA A 793 12.53 16.75 34.45
C ALA A 793 13.79 17.32 33.75
N LEU A 794 14.46 18.30 34.35
CA LEU A 794 15.74 18.82 33.84
C LEU A 794 16.84 17.73 33.84
N ALA A 795 16.88 16.91 34.89
CA ALA A 795 17.76 15.77 35.00
C ALA A 795 17.46 14.70 33.92
N ASP A 796 16.17 14.37 33.71
CA ASP A 796 15.74 13.40 32.71
C ASP A 796 16.14 13.82 31.29
N LEU A 797 15.99 15.12 30.99
CA LEU A 797 16.23 15.69 29.67
C LEU A 797 17.70 16.12 29.46
N LEU A 798 18.54 16.07 30.50
CA LEU A 798 19.90 16.60 30.51
C LEU A 798 19.98 18.02 29.93
N LEU A 799 19.03 18.88 30.31
CA LEU A 799 18.78 20.15 29.62
C LEU A 799 19.62 21.31 30.21
N PRO A 800 20.60 21.88 29.47
CA PRO A 800 21.42 22.98 29.96
C PRO A 800 20.71 24.35 29.86
N GLY A 801 21.26 25.38 30.50
CA GLY A 801 20.77 26.76 30.41
C GLY A 801 19.78 27.17 31.50
N PHE A 802 19.61 26.33 32.52
CA PHE A 802 18.74 26.55 33.68
C PHE A 802 19.56 26.79 34.96
N ASP A 803 20.82 27.22 34.83
CA ASP A 803 21.76 27.36 35.95
C ASP A 803 21.16 28.26 37.05
N ARG A 804 20.53 29.38 36.67
CA ARG A 804 19.84 30.26 37.61
C ARG A 804 18.74 29.55 38.40
N GLN A 805 17.89 28.75 37.76
CA GLN A 805 16.80 28.05 38.44
C GLN A 805 17.35 26.97 39.38
N ILE A 806 18.40 26.27 38.95
CA ILE A 806 19.08 25.22 39.73
C ILE A 806 19.71 25.82 40.99
N GLU A 807 20.50 26.89 40.88
CA GLU A 807 21.13 27.50 42.07
C GLU A 807 20.07 28.07 43.02
N ASN A 808 19.02 28.72 42.51
CA ASN A 808 17.92 29.24 43.34
C ASN A 808 17.15 28.15 44.12
N ALA A 809 17.21 26.89 43.67
CA ALA A 809 16.59 25.74 44.33
C ALA A 809 17.55 25.06 45.31
N ILE A 810 18.86 25.04 45.00
CA ILE A 810 19.91 24.60 45.93
C ILE A 810 19.98 25.54 47.14
N ASP A 811 19.78 26.83 46.93
CA ASP A 811 19.73 27.85 47.99
C ASP A 811 18.39 27.88 48.75
N SER A 812 17.53 26.86 48.58
CA SER A 812 16.25 26.78 49.29
C SER A 812 16.39 26.15 50.67
N ASP A 813 15.32 26.18 51.45
CA ASP A 813 15.18 25.52 52.76
C ASP A 813 14.48 24.16 52.68
N ASN A 814 14.31 23.61 51.47
CA ASN A 814 13.62 22.35 51.21
C ASN A 814 14.61 21.27 50.75
N ASP A 815 14.94 20.32 51.63
CA ASP A 815 15.92 19.26 51.39
C ASP A 815 15.64 18.43 50.14
N THR A 816 14.38 18.05 49.88
CA THR A 816 14.03 17.23 48.70
C THR A 816 14.15 18.01 47.40
N LEU A 817 13.90 19.33 47.44
CA LEU A 817 14.14 20.23 46.32
C LEU A 817 15.63 20.42 46.02
N ILE A 818 16.44 20.59 47.07
CA ILE A 818 17.90 20.70 46.96
C ILE A 818 18.49 19.43 46.32
N GLU A 819 18.12 18.25 46.82
CA GLU A 819 18.58 16.97 46.28
C GLU A 819 18.26 16.81 44.79
N ALA A 820 17.04 17.17 44.38
CA ALA A 820 16.62 17.10 42.98
C ALA A 820 17.41 18.09 42.10
N ALA A 821 17.64 19.32 42.57
CA ALA A 821 18.39 20.34 41.86
C ALA A 821 19.87 19.98 41.72
N GLU A 822 20.51 19.48 42.78
CA GLU A 822 21.89 19.00 42.72
C GLU A 822 22.06 17.82 41.78
N ARG A 823 21.11 16.87 41.79
CA ARG A 823 21.10 15.75 40.86
C ARG A 823 21.04 16.25 39.41
N ALA A 824 20.16 17.21 39.11
CA ALA A 824 20.07 17.82 37.79
C ALA A 824 21.40 18.48 37.40
N LYS A 825 22.00 19.28 38.30
CA LYS A 825 23.30 19.94 38.10
C LYS A 825 24.40 18.95 37.73
N ARG A 826 24.54 17.86 38.50
CA ARG A 826 25.54 16.80 38.25
C ARG A 826 25.34 16.12 36.89
N LEU A 827 24.11 15.71 36.57
CA LEU A 827 23.82 14.99 35.33
C LEU A 827 23.99 15.90 34.10
N ILE A 828 23.52 17.14 34.14
CA ILE A 828 23.68 18.12 33.04
C ILE A 828 25.16 18.43 32.81
N ALA A 829 25.95 18.61 33.88
CA ALA A 829 27.39 18.86 33.77
C ALA A 829 28.13 17.69 33.10
N SER A 830 27.77 16.44 33.46
CA SER A 830 28.36 15.23 32.87
C SER A 830 28.06 15.07 31.37
N ALA A 831 27.00 15.72 30.87
CA ALA A 831 26.57 15.65 29.47
C ALA A 831 27.24 16.70 28.55
N LYS A 832 28.00 17.67 29.07
CA LYS A 832 28.66 18.71 28.27
C LYS A 832 29.93 18.18 27.58
N ALA A 833 29.78 17.73 26.33
CA ALA A 833 30.80 17.83 25.27
C ALA A 833 30.17 18.66 24.13
N SER A 834 30.77 19.64 23.46
CA SER A 834 32.16 20.11 23.28
C SER A 834 32.15 21.60 22.90
N ALA A 835 33.26 22.32 23.10
CA ALA A 835 33.46 23.68 22.60
C ALA A 835 33.47 23.72 21.05
N GLY A 836 32.62 24.54 20.44
CA GLY A 836 32.52 24.71 18.99
C GLY A 836 31.55 25.83 18.60
N LYS A 837 31.63 26.30 17.34
CA LYS A 837 30.66 27.28 16.80
C LYS A 837 29.27 26.65 16.72
N LYS A 838 28.22 27.42 17.06
CA LYS A 838 26.83 26.99 16.87
C LYS A 838 26.59 26.70 15.38
N LEU A 839 25.93 25.57 15.08
CA LEU A 839 25.56 25.18 13.71
C LEU A 839 24.78 26.27 12.97
N SER A 840 23.96 27.05 13.70
CA SER A 840 23.21 28.20 13.18
C SER A 840 24.07 29.29 12.53
N ASN A 841 25.37 29.30 12.81
CA ASN A 841 26.31 30.31 12.33
C ASN A 841 27.16 29.81 11.15
N LEU A 842 26.87 28.61 10.62
CA LEU A 842 27.55 28.01 9.47
C LEU A 842 26.62 28.02 8.25
N LYS A 843 27.17 28.09 7.04
CA LYS A 843 26.37 27.94 5.81
C LYS A 843 25.95 26.48 5.64
N VAL A 844 24.77 26.24 5.05
CA VAL A 844 24.25 24.89 4.77
C VAL A 844 25.29 24.01 4.07
N ALA A 845 26.00 24.55 3.07
CA ALA A 845 27.04 23.81 2.35
C ALA A 845 28.21 23.37 3.25
N ASP A 846 28.62 24.22 4.21
CA ASP A 846 29.69 23.91 5.16
C ASP A 846 29.23 22.84 6.17
N ILE A 847 27.97 22.91 6.61
CA ILE A 847 27.35 21.92 7.49
C ILE A 847 27.26 20.57 6.77
N THR A 848 26.79 20.55 5.51
CA THR A 848 26.73 19.32 4.70
C THR A 848 28.12 18.70 4.57
N LYS A 849 29.15 19.49 4.24
CA LYS A 849 30.53 18.99 4.12
C LYS A 849 31.05 18.41 5.44
N LEU A 850 30.79 19.09 6.55
CA LEU A 850 31.17 18.62 7.89
C LEU A 850 30.44 17.32 8.25
N ALA A 851 29.13 17.24 8.03
CA ALA A 851 28.32 16.07 8.29
C ALA A 851 28.76 14.86 7.45
N MET A 852 29.10 15.08 6.18
CA MET A 852 29.55 14.01 5.28
C MET A 852 30.89 13.40 5.71
N THR A 853 31.79 14.20 6.29
CA THR A 853 33.14 13.77 6.70
C THR A 853 33.25 13.30 8.15
N SER A 854 32.26 13.60 9.01
CA SER A 854 32.26 13.20 10.43
C SER A 854 31.67 11.81 10.66
N THR A 855 32.08 11.15 11.76
CA THR A 855 31.49 9.94 12.34
C THR A 855 30.46 10.27 13.42
N GLY A 856 29.37 9.52 13.48
CA GLY A 856 28.30 9.71 14.48
C GLY A 856 28.41 8.76 15.67
N ASP A 857 27.73 9.10 16.78
CA ASP A 857 27.56 8.28 17.99
C ASP A 857 26.07 7.98 18.23
N SER A 858 25.69 6.70 18.27
CA SER A 858 24.28 6.30 18.32
C SER A 858 23.61 6.61 19.66
N VAL A 859 24.35 6.51 20.77
CA VAL A 859 23.81 6.78 22.13
C VAL A 859 23.49 8.27 22.29
N THR A 860 24.36 9.15 21.81
CA THR A 860 24.12 10.59 21.77
C THR A 860 23.04 10.93 20.76
N GLY A 861 23.02 10.24 19.61
CA GLY A 861 22.00 10.39 18.58
C GLY A 861 20.58 10.09 19.08
N GLU A 862 20.40 9.03 19.86
CA GLU A 862 19.11 8.69 20.48
C GLU A 862 18.59 9.79 21.41
N LYS A 863 19.48 10.35 22.24
CA LYS A 863 19.13 11.49 23.12
C LYS A 863 18.70 12.72 22.31
N ILE A 864 19.39 13.00 21.20
CA ILE A 864 19.03 14.10 20.28
C ILE A 864 17.69 13.81 19.60
N TYR A 865 17.45 12.58 19.16
CA TYR A 865 16.22 12.14 18.53
C TYR A 865 15.00 12.37 19.43
N ILE A 866 15.13 12.06 20.72
CA ILE A 866 14.10 12.36 21.72
C ILE A 866 14.00 13.87 21.96
N ARG A 867 15.11 14.55 22.25
CA ARG A 867 15.13 15.98 22.61
C ARG A 867 14.61 16.91 21.51
N GLN A 868 14.90 16.61 20.25
CA GLN A 868 14.43 17.39 19.09
C GLN A 868 12.98 17.07 18.72
N GLY A 869 12.33 16.14 19.42
CA GLY A 869 10.95 15.75 19.17
C GLY A 869 10.77 14.88 17.93
N CYS A 870 11.83 14.28 17.38
CA CYS A 870 11.70 13.34 16.26
C CYS A 870 10.83 12.13 16.64
N ILE A 871 10.91 11.69 17.90
CA ILE A 871 10.07 10.64 18.50
C ILE A 871 8.57 10.97 18.53
N ALA A 872 8.19 12.26 18.40
CA ALA A 872 6.79 12.66 18.28
C ALA A 872 6.17 12.13 16.99
N CYS A 873 6.97 12.03 15.93
CA CYS A 873 6.52 11.68 14.59
C CYS A 873 7.10 10.37 14.07
N HIS A 874 8.13 9.80 14.69
CA HIS A 874 8.80 8.61 14.18
C HIS A 874 9.04 7.58 15.29
N ALA A 875 9.11 6.31 14.90
CA ALA A 875 9.59 5.23 15.77
C ALA A 875 10.88 4.62 15.19
N VAL A 876 11.77 4.19 16.08
CA VAL A 876 13.02 3.47 15.75
C VAL A 876 13.00 2.02 16.23
N ASP A 877 12.07 1.68 17.13
CA ASP A 877 11.72 0.32 17.52
C ASP A 877 10.45 -0.12 16.80
N GLN A 878 10.46 -1.33 16.22
CA GLN A 878 9.30 -1.94 15.56
C GLN A 878 8.21 -2.34 16.57
N LYS A 879 8.57 -2.58 17.82
CA LYS A 879 7.60 -2.91 18.89
C LYS A 879 6.84 -1.68 19.39
N ALA A 880 7.37 -0.49 19.17
CA ALA A 880 6.71 0.76 19.54
C ALA A 880 5.51 1.05 18.62
N VAL A 881 4.57 1.83 19.13
CA VAL A 881 3.46 2.33 18.32
C VAL A 881 4.04 3.24 17.23
N GLN A 882 3.88 2.83 15.97
CA GLN A 882 4.30 3.65 14.85
C GLN A 882 3.47 4.95 14.81
N LYS A 883 4.08 6.09 14.47
CA LYS A 883 3.44 7.43 14.47
C LYS A 883 3.56 8.13 13.11
N GLY A 884 4.70 7.93 12.48
CA GLY A 884 5.06 8.28 11.11
C GLY A 884 6.13 7.29 10.63
N PRO A 885 6.81 7.53 9.50
CA PRO A 885 7.71 6.57 8.88
C PRO A 885 8.66 5.92 9.88
N TYR A 886 8.76 4.59 9.84
CA TYR A 886 9.71 3.86 10.67
C TYR A 886 11.15 4.23 10.26
N LEU A 887 11.90 4.86 11.17
CA LEU A 887 13.24 5.33 10.90
C LEU A 887 14.35 4.36 11.31
N GLY A 888 14.04 3.25 11.99
CA GLY A 888 15.07 2.29 12.40
C GLY A 888 15.80 1.61 11.23
N SER A 889 15.24 1.66 10.01
CA SER A 889 15.89 1.19 8.78
C SER A 889 16.52 2.30 7.92
N ALA A 890 16.38 3.58 8.30
CA ALA A 890 16.72 4.72 7.46
C ALA A 890 18.17 4.73 6.97
N GLY A 891 19.13 4.39 7.86
CA GLY A 891 20.55 4.37 7.52
C GLY A 891 20.96 3.28 6.51
N SER A 892 20.12 2.25 6.32
CA SER A 892 20.33 1.21 5.30
C SER A 892 19.64 1.54 3.96
N LYS A 893 18.60 2.39 4.00
CA LYS A 893 17.75 2.69 2.84
C LYS A 893 18.18 3.92 2.08
N PHE A 894 18.49 4.97 2.83
CA PHE A 894 18.81 6.28 2.31
C PHE A 894 20.31 6.53 2.38
N THR A 895 20.83 7.25 1.40
CA THR A 895 22.22 7.66 1.40
C THR A 895 22.47 8.74 2.47
N LYS A 896 23.71 8.86 2.93
CA LYS A 896 24.09 9.85 3.96
C LYS A 896 23.79 11.28 3.49
N ASP A 897 24.03 11.58 2.22
CA ASP A 897 23.73 12.89 1.63
C ASP A 897 22.22 13.17 1.58
N TYR A 898 21.40 12.17 1.27
CA TYR A 898 19.95 12.29 1.33
C TYR A 898 19.49 12.63 2.75
N LEU A 899 19.94 11.86 3.77
CA LEU A 899 19.57 12.10 5.16
C LEU A 899 20.01 13.48 5.65
N VAL A 900 21.21 13.91 5.30
CA VAL A 900 21.71 15.25 5.63
C VAL A 900 20.86 16.34 4.94
N GLN A 901 20.53 16.16 3.66
CA GLN A 901 19.66 17.09 2.94
C GLN A 901 18.25 17.13 3.55
N SER A 902 17.66 15.99 3.91
CA SER A 902 16.34 15.93 4.54
C SER A 902 16.28 16.64 5.88
N ILE A 903 17.40 16.70 6.62
CA ILE A 903 17.48 17.44 7.89
C ILE A 903 17.68 18.94 7.63
N LEU A 904 18.55 19.32 6.69
CA LEU A 904 18.92 20.72 6.43
C LEU A 904 17.93 21.47 5.54
N ASP A 905 17.25 20.76 4.65
CA ASP A 905 16.22 21.26 3.73
C ASP A 905 15.07 20.22 3.61
N PRO A 906 14.24 20.07 4.65
CA PRO A 906 13.14 19.10 4.68
C PRO A 906 12.10 19.31 3.58
N ASN A 907 12.08 20.48 2.91
CA ASN A 907 11.17 20.77 1.81
C ASN A 907 11.75 20.35 0.43
N ALA A 908 13.02 19.97 0.35
CA ALA A 908 13.65 19.51 -0.89
C ALA A 908 13.01 18.22 -1.43
N VAL A 909 12.57 17.35 -0.51
CA VAL A 909 11.92 16.09 -0.79
C VAL A 909 10.79 15.93 0.22
N VAL A 910 9.56 16.18 -0.20
CA VAL A 910 8.40 15.76 0.58
C VAL A 910 8.22 14.27 0.30
N ALA A 911 8.82 13.41 1.13
CA ALA A 911 8.30 12.06 1.24
C ALA A 911 6.83 12.23 1.64
N GLN A 912 5.94 11.90 0.70
CA GLN A 912 4.59 11.54 1.08
C GLN A 912 4.78 10.21 1.75
#